data_AF-A0A812T3R8-F1
#
_entry.id   AF-A0A812T3R8-F1
#
_cell.length_a   1.000
_cell.length_b   1.000
_cell.length_c   1.000
_cell.angle_alpha   90.00
_cell.angle_beta   90.00
_cell.angle_gamma   90.00
#
_symmetry.space_group_name_H-M   'P 1'
#
loop_
_entity.id
_entity.type
_entity.pdbx_description
1 polymer ?
#
loop_
_entity_poly.entity_id
_entity_poly.type
_entity_poly.pdbx_seq_one_letter_code
_entity_poly.pdbx_strand_id
1 'polypeptide(L)'
;MRCLWLLGGSYLAAVDSARLDLSQVAKDPTPLCHEDIVDETCELLSAGRNVFQRGPSGKARVLSFGELQGALHTTLDSLASYMDFIDLDPHRAGPFMVNCMELCSLTVASLPLTHRPPAPDVACYTSDAGVVCDIDVSDASFSNISFDTANADGTNKFEHSTAVKVTVEMGNDTVWSPDVAPVDPEDRDDMPENVGLDQLRISVANLFRIFPPFELEVTESKNLDDVSDPQIVEENGTDAREVEVAIEVSPTHSPTDIVGSGDELELDLSDHEQDDAAVGAGTGEVASKRKRRASTDGEDSPTKRSSGSVTEAAVTAAELRSLLGEHLREIKMAWGDIQDRVTAVEKVTQGHKKELKVVHGKTKVLDQQMTAVKAKGDATARKAEDLETKLEGLTSKIEELGIKNQATGDGSDPWGEYLARRKEGQPGRSEGGEERKSLSEEDQRSLILGGWLADTKRSIIESEAQQILDMPALANFVDTNRVVVFGPRKSFGILRFKIRDGETAAGVKARMWEVVNHVRQNKQTLSSTTGLGDEGRPMWASFLKTPEARKKSAMCSMTRRVAMRLAAGVKTKEGAYYNEDATTVAGYDVDWSTGTVWSGTHKLASASHRKDISRNDDYQALKLGWVDIRAVVAVTGCDWSEAHEAFQHEQ
;
A
#
# COMPACT_ATOMS: atom_id res chain seq x y z
N MET A 1 9.67 -9.79 -82.50
CA MET A 1 9.10 -9.34 -81.22
C MET A 1 9.30 -10.46 -80.22
N ARG A 2 10.18 -10.26 -79.24
CA ARG A 2 10.73 -11.25 -78.28
C ARG A 2 9.83 -11.26 -77.02
N CYS A 3 9.36 -12.42 -76.52
CA CYS A 3 9.93 -13.19 -75.39
C CYS A 3 10.16 -12.30 -74.15
N LEU A 4 9.56 -12.52 -72.97
CA LEU A 4 9.74 -13.69 -72.09
C LEU A 4 8.72 -13.61 -70.92
N TRP A 5 8.11 -14.74 -70.56
CA TRP A 5 7.54 -15.05 -69.23
C TRP A 5 8.66 -15.63 -68.34
N LEU A 6 8.68 -15.33 -67.03
CA LEU A 6 9.46 -15.91 -65.89
C LEU A 6 9.65 -14.77 -64.84
N LEU A 7 9.45 -14.83 -63.53
CA LEU A 7 9.41 -15.89 -62.50
C LEU A 7 8.57 -15.41 -61.30
N GLY A 8 7.72 -16.27 -60.74
CA GLY A 8 7.20 -16.16 -59.37
C GLY A 8 7.73 -17.34 -58.56
N GLY A 9 8.71 -17.09 -57.69
CA GLY A 9 9.32 -18.10 -56.82
C GLY A 9 8.88 -17.89 -55.38
N SER A 10 8.07 -18.81 -54.86
CA SER A 10 7.71 -18.90 -53.44
C SER A 10 8.82 -19.62 -52.68
N TYR A 11 9.47 -18.92 -51.75
CA TYR A 11 10.32 -19.52 -50.72
C TYR A 11 9.46 -19.79 -49.48
N LEU A 12 9.00 -21.04 -49.31
CA LEU A 12 8.59 -21.56 -48.01
C LEU A 12 9.76 -22.37 -47.46
N ALA A 13 10.45 -21.82 -46.47
CA ALA A 13 11.43 -22.55 -45.70
C ALA A 13 10.68 -23.50 -44.75
N ALA A 14 10.94 -24.81 -44.91
CA ALA A 14 10.53 -25.82 -43.95
C ALA A 14 11.33 -25.62 -42.66
N VAL A 15 10.66 -25.24 -41.58
CA VAL A 15 11.20 -25.30 -40.22
C VAL A 15 10.84 -26.69 -39.70
N ASP A 16 11.84 -27.58 -39.62
CA ASP A 16 11.72 -28.87 -38.95
C ASP A 16 11.44 -28.64 -37.47
N SER A 17 10.16 -28.73 -37.09
CA SER A 17 9.74 -28.76 -35.69
C SER A 17 10.06 -30.14 -35.14
N ALA A 18 11.13 -30.22 -34.35
CA ALA A 18 11.48 -31.40 -33.58
C ALA A 18 10.38 -31.66 -32.54
N ARG A 19 9.38 -32.44 -32.93
CA ARG A 19 8.30 -32.89 -32.06
C ARG A 19 8.85 -34.01 -31.18
N LEU A 20 9.19 -33.68 -29.94
CA LEU A 20 9.53 -34.65 -28.91
C LEU A 20 8.38 -35.66 -28.77
N ASP A 21 8.70 -36.93 -28.98
CA ASP A 21 7.76 -38.06 -28.90
C ASP A 21 7.42 -38.34 -27.44
N LEU A 22 6.37 -37.67 -26.94
CA LEU A 22 5.83 -37.80 -25.58
C LEU A 22 5.34 -39.21 -25.21
N SER A 23 5.35 -40.17 -26.14
CA SER A 23 4.89 -41.54 -25.89
C SER A 23 5.89 -42.42 -25.12
N GLN A 24 7.12 -41.96 -24.87
CA GLN A 24 8.14 -42.74 -24.14
C GLN A 24 8.29 -42.42 -22.63
N VAL A 25 7.52 -41.47 -22.08
CA VAL A 25 7.56 -41.13 -20.64
C VAL A 25 6.32 -41.68 -19.92
N ALA A 26 6.16 -42.99 -19.94
CA ALA A 26 5.25 -43.71 -19.03
C ALA A 26 6.07 -44.50 -17.98
N LYS A 27 7.13 -43.87 -17.47
CA LYS A 27 7.77 -44.27 -16.21
C LYS A 27 6.92 -43.66 -15.09
N ASP A 28 6.75 -44.40 -14.00
CA ASP A 28 5.96 -43.98 -12.83
C ASP A 28 6.20 -42.49 -12.53
N PRO A 29 5.13 -41.67 -12.41
CA PRO A 29 5.27 -40.24 -12.24
C PRO A 29 6.15 -39.98 -11.03
N THR A 30 7.32 -39.39 -11.26
CA THR A 30 8.21 -38.98 -10.19
C THR A 30 7.44 -38.04 -9.27
N PRO A 31 7.48 -38.25 -7.94
CA PRO A 31 6.78 -37.36 -7.02
C PRO A 31 7.32 -35.94 -7.22
N LEU A 32 6.41 -34.97 -7.35
CA LEU A 32 6.76 -33.55 -7.53
C LEU A 32 7.52 -32.97 -6.33
N CYS A 33 7.39 -33.60 -5.15
CA CYS A 33 8.20 -33.31 -3.97
C CYS A 33 9.37 -34.28 -3.91
N HIS A 34 10.51 -33.89 -4.49
CA HIS A 34 11.75 -34.68 -4.41
C HIS A 34 12.37 -34.55 -3.01
N GLU A 35 12.72 -35.68 -2.37
CA GLU A 35 13.23 -35.69 -0.98
C GLU A 35 14.46 -34.81 -0.81
N ASP A 36 15.42 -34.87 -1.75
CA ASP A 36 16.64 -34.06 -1.66
C ASP A 36 16.38 -32.55 -1.75
N ILE A 37 15.46 -32.12 -2.62
CA ILE A 37 15.11 -30.70 -2.80
C ILE A 37 14.38 -30.18 -1.56
N VAL A 38 13.43 -30.96 -1.04
CA VAL A 38 12.68 -30.61 0.17
C VAL A 38 13.62 -30.52 1.36
N ASP A 39 14.52 -31.49 1.55
CA ASP A 39 15.50 -31.49 2.64
C ASP A 39 16.48 -30.30 2.52
N GLU A 40 16.94 -29.96 1.31
CA GLU A 40 17.81 -28.80 1.04
C GLU A 40 17.10 -27.47 1.35
N THR A 41 15.89 -27.25 0.83
CA THR A 41 15.08 -26.06 1.13
C THR A 41 14.81 -25.94 2.62
N CYS A 42 14.46 -27.05 3.28
CA CYS A 42 14.19 -27.07 4.73
C CYS A 42 15.44 -26.68 5.52
N GLU A 43 16.61 -27.20 5.12
CA GLU A 43 17.89 -26.85 5.73
C GLU A 43 18.22 -25.36 5.54
N LEU A 44 18.07 -24.82 4.33
CA LEU A 44 18.29 -23.39 4.03
C LEU A 44 17.39 -22.47 4.87
N LEU A 45 16.11 -22.81 5.01
CA LEU A 45 15.16 -22.02 5.82
C LEU A 45 15.46 -22.10 7.32
N SER A 46 16.02 -23.21 7.79
CA SER A 46 16.41 -23.40 9.20
C SER A 46 17.79 -22.85 9.56
N ALA A 47 18.66 -22.59 8.58
CA ALA A 47 20.09 -22.30 8.77
C ALA A 47 20.37 -21.05 9.63
N GLY A 48 19.38 -20.16 9.79
CA GLY A 48 19.50 -18.96 10.61
C GLY A 48 19.33 -19.18 12.12
N ARG A 49 18.87 -20.34 12.58
CA ARG A 49 18.54 -20.57 14.01
C ARG A 49 18.92 -21.96 14.48
N ASN A 50 19.67 -22.03 15.59
CA ASN A 50 20.24 -23.26 16.17
C ASN A 50 19.20 -24.21 16.82
N VAL A 51 17.94 -24.23 16.39
CA VAL A 51 16.87 -24.78 17.24
C VAL A 51 15.95 -25.76 16.52
N PHE A 52 16.07 -27.01 16.98
CA PHE A 52 15.14 -28.14 16.95
C PHE A 52 15.31 -29.23 15.86
N GLN A 53 15.26 -30.47 16.37
CA GLN A 53 15.11 -31.78 15.73
C GLN A 53 15.67 -31.94 14.30
N ARG A 54 16.96 -32.29 14.23
CA ARG A 54 17.55 -32.89 13.03
C ARG A 54 17.07 -34.34 12.89
N GLY A 55 16.72 -34.74 11.67
CA GLY A 55 16.40 -36.13 11.37
C GLY A 55 17.63 -37.05 11.53
N PRO A 56 17.47 -38.38 11.33
CA PRO A 56 18.59 -39.32 11.37
C PRO A 56 19.71 -38.99 10.38
N SER A 57 19.38 -38.28 9.29
CA SER A 57 20.32 -37.78 8.29
C SER A 57 21.10 -36.53 8.74
N GLY A 58 20.78 -35.94 9.88
CA GLY A 58 21.36 -34.69 10.35
C GLY A 58 20.79 -33.43 9.70
N LYS A 59 19.89 -33.57 8.71
CA LYS A 59 19.20 -32.46 8.04
C LYS A 59 17.95 -32.03 8.81
N ALA A 60 17.57 -30.75 8.69
CA ALA A 60 16.32 -30.24 9.23
C ALA A 60 15.15 -30.77 8.39
N ARG A 61 14.13 -31.35 9.04
CA ARG A 61 12.89 -31.84 8.38
C ARG A 61 11.66 -31.08 8.79
N VAL A 62 11.81 -30.17 9.74
CA VAL A 62 10.72 -29.46 10.40
C VAL A 62 11.09 -27.99 10.45
N LEU A 63 10.16 -27.12 10.08
CA LEU A 63 10.28 -25.67 10.17
C LEU A 63 9.35 -25.13 11.24
N SER A 64 9.79 -24.11 11.95
CA SER A 64 8.90 -23.33 12.80
C SER A 64 8.01 -22.41 11.95
N PHE A 65 6.80 -22.14 12.41
CA PHE A 65 5.91 -21.16 11.76
C PHE A 65 6.57 -19.79 11.58
N GLY A 66 7.44 -19.38 12.52
CA GLY A 66 8.14 -18.10 12.44
C GLY A 66 9.19 -18.04 11.33
N GLU A 67 9.88 -19.14 11.03
CA GLU A 67 10.83 -19.22 9.91
C GLU A 67 10.09 -19.17 8.58
N LEU A 68 9.01 -19.94 8.46
CA LEU A 68 8.17 -19.93 7.28
C LEU A 68 7.49 -18.58 7.07
N GLN A 69 7.06 -17.92 8.15
CA GLN A 69 6.51 -16.56 8.13
C GLN A 69 7.52 -15.57 7.54
N GLY A 70 8.77 -15.62 8.01
CA GLY A 70 9.84 -14.75 7.54
C GLY A 70 10.16 -14.99 6.07
N ALA A 71 10.26 -16.26 5.66
CA ALA A 71 10.56 -16.64 4.29
C ALA A 71 9.46 -16.22 3.29
N LEU A 72 8.20 -16.24 3.72
CA LEU A 72 7.05 -15.90 2.87
C LEU A 72 6.63 -14.43 2.96
N HIS A 73 7.24 -13.64 3.84
CA HIS A 73 6.84 -12.25 4.13
C HIS A 73 5.32 -12.11 4.35
N THR A 74 4.74 -12.99 5.18
CA THR A 74 3.28 -13.02 5.44
C THR A 74 2.92 -12.92 6.92
N THR A 75 1.68 -12.59 7.26
CA THR A 75 1.22 -12.56 8.66
C THR A 75 1.01 -13.99 9.20
N LEU A 76 1.15 -14.19 10.51
CA LEU A 76 0.89 -15.51 11.13
C LEU A 76 -0.55 -15.99 10.88
N ASP A 77 -1.51 -15.06 10.85
CA ASP A 77 -2.92 -15.38 10.60
C ASP A 77 -3.15 -15.86 9.16
N SER A 78 -2.50 -15.21 8.18
CA SER A 78 -2.57 -15.65 6.78
C SER A 78 -1.91 -17.02 6.61
N LEU A 79 -0.76 -17.24 7.26
CA LEU A 79 -0.07 -18.52 7.24
C LEU A 79 -0.89 -19.63 7.92
N ALA A 80 -1.48 -19.36 9.07
CA ALA A 80 -2.34 -20.31 9.78
C ALA A 80 -3.60 -20.66 8.96
N SER A 81 -4.22 -19.66 8.33
CA SER A 81 -5.34 -19.87 7.41
C SER A 81 -4.95 -20.72 6.20
N TYR A 82 -3.71 -20.56 5.71
CA TYR A 82 -3.18 -21.39 4.64
C TYR A 82 -2.91 -22.84 5.09
N MET A 83 -2.40 -23.06 6.30
CA MET A 83 -2.19 -24.42 6.84
C MET A 83 -3.51 -25.17 7.03
N ASP A 84 -4.53 -24.49 7.54
CA ASP A 84 -5.89 -25.02 7.63
C ASP A 84 -6.46 -25.33 6.23
N PHE A 85 -6.24 -24.44 5.26
CA PHE A 85 -6.68 -24.62 3.88
C PHE A 85 -6.07 -25.88 3.21
N ILE A 86 -4.81 -26.21 3.48
CA ILE A 86 -4.16 -27.43 2.95
C ILE A 86 -4.36 -28.67 3.83
N ASP A 87 -5.18 -28.58 4.89
CA ASP A 87 -5.43 -29.63 5.88
C ASP A 87 -4.14 -30.16 6.54
N LEU A 88 -3.17 -29.25 6.76
CA LEU A 88 -1.93 -29.56 7.48
C LEU A 88 -2.14 -29.27 8.96
N ASP A 89 -2.24 -30.33 9.77
CA ASP A 89 -2.36 -30.21 11.23
C ASP A 89 -1.00 -29.81 11.84
N PRO A 90 -0.84 -28.55 12.31
CA PRO A 90 0.42 -28.08 12.86
C PRO A 90 0.75 -28.72 14.20
N HIS A 91 -0.14 -29.48 14.83
CA HIS A 91 0.12 -30.14 16.10
C HIS A 91 0.80 -31.49 15.95
N ARG A 92 0.80 -32.10 14.75
CA ARG A 92 1.42 -33.42 14.52
C ARG A 92 2.92 -33.43 14.71
N ALA A 93 3.62 -32.35 14.34
CA ALA A 93 5.07 -32.22 14.48
C ALA A 93 5.49 -31.51 15.80
N GLY A 94 4.52 -31.07 16.61
CA GLY A 94 4.72 -30.22 17.79
C GLY A 94 4.14 -28.81 17.58
N PRO A 95 3.84 -28.06 18.65
CA PRO A 95 3.16 -26.77 18.53
C PRO A 95 3.95 -25.80 17.64
N PHE A 96 3.30 -25.30 16.58
CA PHE A 96 3.86 -24.35 15.61
C PHE A 96 5.04 -24.90 14.79
N MET A 97 5.07 -26.21 14.54
CA MET A 97 6.09 -26.88 13.75
C MET A 97 5.46 -27.56 12.53
N VAL A 98 6.13 -27.51 11.39
CA VAL A 98 5.63 -28.01 10.10
C VAL A 98 6.67 -28.95 9.48
N ASN A 99 6.27 -30.17 9.14
CA ASN A 99 7.13 -31.07 8.38
C ASN A 99 7.24 -30.60 6.92
N CYS A 100 8.46 -30.37 6.43
CA CYS A 100 8.72 -29.81 5.09
C CYS A 100 8.19 -30.70 3.95
N MET A 101 8.28 -32.03 4.11
CA MET A 101 7.78 -32.98 3.12
C MET A 101 6.25 -33.00 3.09
N GLU A 102 5.62 -32.98 4.26
CA GLU A 102 4.16 -32.91 4.37
C GLU A 102 3.65 -31.60 3.77
N LEU A 103 4.27 -30.46 4.11
CA LEU A 103 3.97 -29.15 3.55
C LEU A 103 4.07 -29.14 2.03
N CYS A 104 5.19 -29.61 1.47
CA CYS A 104 5.36 -29.73 0.02
C CYS A 104 4.24 -30.56 -0.62
N SER A 105 3.99 -31.76 -0.08
CA SER A 105 3.04 -32.71 -0.66
C SER A 105 1.60 -32.19 -0.66
N LEU A 106 1.17 -31.53 0.43
CA LEU A 106 -0.16 -30.96 0.57
C LEU A 106 -0.31 -29.68 -0.26
N THR A 107 0.72 -28.84 -0.33
CA THR A 107 0.75 -27.69 -1.24
C THR A 107 0.59 -28.14 -2.70
N VAL A 108 1.34 -29.16 -3.14
CA VAL A 108 1.19 -29.77 -4.49
C VAL A 108 -0.21 -30.33 -4.70
N ALA A 109 -0.76 -31.04 -3.71
CA ALA A 109 -2.09 -31.59 -3.78
C ALA A 109 -3.17 -30.49 -3.90
N SER A 110 -2.94 -29.32 -3.34
CA SER A 110 -3.85 -28.16 -3.41
C SER A 110 -3.80 -27.40 -4.75
N LEU A 111 -2.76 -27.59 -5.56
CA LEU A 111 -2.62 -26.90 -6.85
C LEU A 111 -3.53 -27.51 -7.91
N PRO A 112 -4.19 -26.71 -8.78
CA PRO A 112 -4.96 -27.24 -9.89
C PRO A 112 -4.06 -28.04 -10.85
N LEU A 113 -4.57 -29.14 -11.41
CA LEU A 113 -3.79 -30.03 -12.30
C LEU A 113 -3.17 -29.30 -13.49
N THR A 114 -3.81 -28.23 -13.98
CA THR A 114 -3.31 -27.40 -15.10
C THR A 114 -2.07 -26.59 -14.75
N HIS A 115 -1.81 -26.36 -13.46
CA HIS A 115 -0.66 -25.61 -13.00
C HIS A 115 0.49 -26.54 -12.60
N ARG A 116 0.24 -27.82 -12.31
CA ARG A 116 1.31 -28.73 -11.85
C ARG A 116 2.30 -28.98 -12.99
N PRO A 117 3.61 -28.74 -12.80
CA PRO A 117 4.58 -29.13 -13.80
C PRO A 117 4.58 -30.66 -13.95
N PRO A 118 5.02 -31.19 -15.11
CA PRO A 118 5.08 -32.63 -15.34
C PRO A 118 6.16 -33.33 -14.49
N ALA A 119 7.18 -32.59 -14.04
CA ALA A 119 8.27 -33.06 -13.20
C ALA A 119 8.79 -31.90 -12.31
N PRO A 120 9.45 -32.19 -11.17
CA PRO A 120 9.96 -31.14 -10.26
C PRO A 120 10.97 -30.20 -10.93
N ASP A 121 11.77 -30.71 -11.86
CA ASP A 121 12.81 -29.94 -12.55
C ASP A 121 12.33 -29.35 -13.89
N VAL A 122 11.02 -29.10 -14.06
CA VAL A 122 10.48 -28.50 -15.28
C VAL A 122 9.84 -27.15 -14.97
N ALA A 123 10.43 -26.09 -15.50
CA ALA A 123 9.90 -24.74 -15.43
C ALA A 123 8.80 -24.50 -16.48
N CYS A 124 7.84 -23.67 -16.11
CA CYS A 124 6.71 -23.28 -16.94
C CYS A 124 6.76 -21.77 -17.29
N TYR A 125 6.28 -21.40 -18.46
CA TYR A 125 6.10 -20.00 -18.86
C TYR A 125 4.72 -19.78 -19.49
N THR A 126 4.21 -18.55 -19.38
CA THR A 126 2.95 -18.17 -20.01
C THR A 126 3.22 -17.73 -21.45
N SER A 127 2.50 -18.33 -22.40
CA SER A 127 2.45 -17.93 -23.80
C SER A 127 1.04 -17.48 -24.17
N ASP A 128 0.86 -16.88 -25.35
CA ASP A 128 -0.47 -16.55 -25.89
C ASP A 128 -1.39 -17.79 -26.04
N ALA A 129 -0.81 -19.00 -26.04
CA ALA A 129 -1.52 -20.27 -26.12
C ALA A 129 -1.82 -20.90 -24.74
N GLY A 130 -1.40 -20.26 -23.64
CA GLY A 130 -1.52 -20.77 -22.27
C GLY A 130 -0.18 -21.07 -21.60
N VAL A 131 -0.22 -21.76 -20.46
CA VAL A 131 0.96 -22.16 -19.69
C VAL A 131 1.64 -23.35 -20.39
N VAL A 132 2.92 -23.20 -20.73
CA VAL A 132 3.76 -24.23 -21.34
C VAL A 132 4.84 -24.62 -20.33
N CYS A 133 4.94 -25.91 -20.02
CA CYS A 133 5.87 -26.48 -19.03
C CYS A 133 6.85 -27.44 -19.70
N ASP A 134 7.88 -26.90 -20.36
CA ASP A 134 8.82 -27.67 -21.18
C ASP A 134 10.31 -27.27 -20.99
N ILE A 135 10.62 -26.39 -20.02
CA ILE A 135 12.00 -25.97 -19.76
C ILE A 135 12.61 -26.84 -18.65
N ASP A 136 13.54 -27.73 -18.99
CA ASP A 136 14.29 -28.53 -18.02
C ASP A 136 15.29 -27.63 -17.25
N VAL A 137 15.06 -27.47 -15.95
CA VAL A 137 15.87 -26.70 -14.99
C VAL A 137 16.66 -27.61 -14.04
N SER A 138 16.84 -28.89 -14.39
CA SER A 138 17.70 -29.79 -13.61
C SER A 138 19.16 -29.36 -13.66
N ASP A 139 19.94 -29.73 -12.64
CA ASP A 139 21.39 -29.51 -12.63
C ASP A 139 22.10 -30.13 -13.85
N ALA A 140 21.54 -31.22 -14.40
CA ALA A 140 22.01 -31.85 -15.61
C ALA A 140 21.80 -30.94 -16.86
N SER A 141 20.68 -30.22 -16.93
CA SER A 141 20.42 -29.22 -17.96
C SER A 141 21.34 -28.01 -17.81
N PHE A 142 21.46 -27.48 -16.59
CA PHE A 142 22.30 -26.29 -16.31
C PHE A 142 23.80 -26.55 -16.47
N SER A 143 24.30 -27.74 -16.13
CA SER A 143 25.72 -28.09 -16.31
C SER A 143 26.16 -28.11 -17.77
N ASN A 144 25.22 -28.23 -18.71
CA ASN A 144 25.48 -28.11 -20.15
C ASN A 144 25.46 -26.66 -20.66
N ILE A 145 24.96 -25.71 -19.87
CA ILE A 145 24.91 -24.29 -20.22
C ILE A 145 26.22 -23.64 -19.78
N SER A 146 27.22 -23.62 -20.67
CA SER A 146 28.42 -22.81 -20.49
C SER A 146 28.19 -21.42 -21.08
N PHE A 147 28.32 -20.38 -20.27
CA PHE A 147 28.42 -19.02 -20.79
C PHE A 147 29.84 -18.78 -21.30
N ASP A 148 29.98 -18.29 -22.53
CA ASP A 148 31.27 -17.88 -23.08
C ASP A 148 31.73 -16.61 -22.37
N THR A 149 32.36 -16.78 -21.22
CA THR A 149 32.83 -15.70 -20.35
C THR A 149 34.10 -15.06 -20.87
N ALA A 150 34.78 -15.67 -21.84
CA ALA A 150 36.00 -15.17 -22.43
C ALA A 150 35.71 -14.18 -23.56
N ASN A 151 36.38 -13.03 -23.54
CA ASN A 151 36.55 -12.23 -24.75
C ASN A 151 37.61 -12.87 -25.68
N ALA A 152 37.68 -12.41 -26.94
CA ALA A 152 38.66 -12.87 -27.92
C ALA A 152 40.14 -12.65 -27.49
N ASP A 153 40.35 -11.77 -26.51
CA ASP A 153 41.61 -11.41 -25.86
C ASP A 153 41.86 -12.20 -24.55
N GLY A 154 40.99 -13.13 -24.18
CA GLY A 154 41.15 -13.99 -23.00
C GLY A 154 40.77 -13.34 -21.66
N THR A 155 40.23 -12.13 -21.66
CA THR A 155 39.74 -11.43 -20.46
C THR A 155 38.29 -11.82 -20.15
N ASN A 156 37.93 -11.88 -18.86
CA ASN A 156 36.55 -12.15 -18.45
C ASN A 156 35.68 -10.94 -18.81
N LYS A 157 34.64 -11.18 -19.61
CA LYS A 157 33.71 -10.17 -20.15
C LYS A 157 32.99 -9.32 -19.08
N PHE A 158 33.03 -9.78 -17.84
CA PHE A 158 32.33 -9.20 -16.68
C PHE A 158 33.28 -8.58 -15.64
N GLU A 159 34.60 -8.56 -15.87
CA GLU A 159 35.60 -8.19 -14.85
C GLU A 159 35.83 -6.67 -14.70
N HIS A 160 35.05 -5.81 -15.35
CA HIS A 160 35.24 -4.34 -15.31
C HIS A 160 34.09 -3.53 -14.68
N SER A 161 33.14 -4.19 -14.01
CA SER A 161 32.32 -3.48 -13.02
C SER A 161 33.15 -3.33 -11.74
N THR A 162 33.59 -2.11 -11.46
CA THR A 162 34.31 -1.71 -10.25
C THR A 162 33.71 -2.36 -9.01
N ALA A 163 34.43 -3.32 -8.46
CA ALA A 163 34.10 -4.03 -7.24
C ALA A 163 34.08 -3.06 -6.05
N VAL A 164 32.91 -2.94 -5.43
CA VAL A 164 32.82 -2.77 -3.98
C VAL A 164 33.48 -4.01 -3.38
N LYS A 165 34.54 -3.79 -2.60
CA LYS A 165 35.39 -4.84 -2.05
C LYS A 165 34.63 -5.63 -0.97
N VAL A 166 33.85 -6.63 -1.38
CA VAL A 166 33.41 -7.72 -0.50
C VAL A 166 34.39 -8.86 -0.74
N THR A 167 35.24 -9.15 0.24
CA THR A 167 36.06 -10.36 0.26
C THR A 167 35.15 -11.57 0.43
N VAL A 168 34.89 -12.28 -0.66
CA VAL A 168 34.35 -13.64 -0.65
C VAL A 168 35.48 -14.56 -1.04
N GLU A 169 35.94 -15.37 -0.08
CA GLU A 169 36.75 -16.54 -0.37
C GLU A 169 35.88 -17.55 -1.13
N MET A 170 36.32 -17.93 -2.33
CA MET A 170 35.61 -18.86 -3.22
C MET A 170 35.66 -20.29 -2.63
N GLY A 171 34.51 -20.75 -2.13
CA GLY A 171 34.19 -22.15 -1.88
C GLY A 171 33.19 -22.68 -2.91
N ASN A 172 33.28 -23.97 -3.23
CA ASN A 172 32.83 -24.61 -4.46
C ASN A 172 31.32 -24.94 -4.58
N ASP A 173 30.43 -24.24 -3.88
CA ASP A 173 28.98 -24.52 -3.88
C ASP A 173 28.19 -23.21 -4.12
N THR A 174 27.79 -22.95 -5.36
CA THR A 174 26.81 -21.88 -5.67
C THR A 174 25.57 -22.48 -6.32
N VAL A 175 24.73 -23.07 -5.47
CA VAL A 175 23.31 -23.25 -5.75
C VAL A 175 22.62 -21.90 -5.50
N TRP A 176 21.62 -21.59 -6.32
CA TRP A 176 20.80 -20.38 -6.22
C TRP A 176 20.14 -20.31 -4.84
N SER A 177 20.67 -19.46 -3.96
CA SER A 177 20.09 -19.21 -2.64
C SER A 177 19.20 -17.97 -2.74
N PRO A 178 17.89 -18.05 -2.47
CA PRO A 178 17.11 -16.84 -2.24
C PRO A 178 17.77 -16.10 -1.05
N ASP A 179 18.02 -14.80 -1.19
CA ASP A 179 18.52 -13.94 -0.10
C ASP A 179 17.43 -13.85 0.98
N VAL A 180 17.31 -14.89 1.81
CA VAL A 180 16.47 -14.89 3.01
C VAL A 180 17.25 -14.17 4.10
N ALA A 181 17.39 -12.86 3.96
CA ALA A 181 17.85 -12.03 5.07
C ALA A 181 16.80 -12.13 6.19
N PRO A 182 17.20 -12.38 7.45
CA PRO A 182 16.26 -12.33 8.56
C PRO A 182 15.62 -10.95 8.60
N VAL A 183 14.29 -10.90 8.43
CA VAL A 183 13.51 -9.65 8.50
C VAL A 183 13.76 -9.01 9.86
N ASP A 184 14.25 -7.76 9.85
CA ASP A 184 14.42 -6.97 11.06
C ASP A 184 13.04 -6.84 11.73
N PRO A 185 12.88 -7.11 13.03
CA PRO A 185 11.61 -6.90 13.72
C PRO A 185 11.04 -5.48 13.55
N GLU A 186 11.84 -4.48 13.21
CA GLU A 186 11.39 -3.11 12.89
C GLU A 186 10.71 -2.96 11.51
N ASP A 187 10.96 -3.86 10.55
CA ASP A 187 10.36 -3.83 9.20
C ASP A 187 9.00 -4.58 9.12
N ARG A 188 8.47 -5.05 10.25
CA ARG A 188 7.18 -5.79 10.30
C ARG A 188 5.97 -4.94 9.94
N ASP A 189 6.06 -3.62 10.04
CA ASP A 189 4.95 -2.68 9.77
C ASP A 189 4.64 -2.53 8.27
N ASP A 190 5.55 -2.93 7.38
CA ASP A 190 5.35 -2.86 5.92
C ASP A 190 4.83 -4.17 5.30
N MET A 191 4.52 -5.18 6.13
CA MET A 191 3.98 -6.45 5.63
C MET A 191 2.51 -6.31 5.22
N PRO A 192 2.10 -6.82 4.04
CA PRO A 192 0.71 -6.74 3.62
C PRO A 192 -0.18 -7.47 4.64
N GLU A 193 -1.17 -6.75 5.19
CA GLU A 193 -2.04 -7.26 6.26
C GLU A 193 -2.81 -8.54 5.84
N ASN A 194 -3.04 -8.74 4.55
CA ASN A 194 -3.73 -9.91 4.00
C ASN A 194 -3.07 -10.41 2.71
N VAL A 195 -2.28 -11.48 2.81
CA VAL A 195 -1.81 -12.21 1.62
C VAL A 195 -2.87 -13.26 1.27
N GLY A 196 -3.38 -13.22 0.03
CA GLY A 196 -4.42 -14.17 -0.41
C GLY A 196 -3.94 -15.63 -0.38
N LEU A 197 -4.87 -16.56 -0.15
CA LEU A 197 -4.56 -18.01 -0.06
C LEU A 197 -3.89 -18.55 -1.32
N ASP A 198 -4.28 -18.08 -2.52
CA ASP A 198 -3.67 -18.51 -3.77
C ASP A 198 -2.23 -18.00 -3.90
N GLN A 199 -1.95 -16.79 -3.39
CA GLN A 199 -0.59 -16.26 -3.34
C GLN A 199 0.29 -17.05 -2.39
N LEU A 200 -0.21 -17.40 -1.20
CA LEU A 200 0.52 -18.28 -0.28
C LEU A 200 0.74 -19.68 -0.87
N ARG A 201 -0.26 -20.23 -1.58
CA ARG A 201 -0.13 -21.52 -2.26
C ARG A 201 1.03 -21.52 -3.26
N ILE A 202 1.14 -20.46 -4.05
CA ILE A 202 2.17 -20.32 -5.07
C ILE A 202 3.53 -20.02 -4.43
N SER A 203 3.60 -19.13 -3.44
CA SER A 203 4.83 -18.83 -2.73
C SER A 203 5.42 -20.05 -2.03
N VAL A 204 4.59 -20.89 -1.38
CA VAL A 204 5.05 -22.14 -0.76
C VAL A 204 5.50 -23.16 -1.82
N ALA A 205 4.81 -23.27 -2.96
CA ALA A 205 5.24 -24.12 -4.06
C ALA A 205 6.61 -23.68 -4.64
N ASN A 206 6.84 -22.36 -4.73
CA ASN A 206 8.10 -21.78 -5.18
C ASN A 206 9.26 -22.08 -4.23
N LEU A 207 9.03 -22.15 -2.90
CA LEU A 207 10.07 -22.51 -1.94
C LEU A 207 10.67 -23.89 -2.24
N PHE A 208 9.85 -24.83 -2.71
CA PHE A 208 10.27 -26.19 -3.06
C PHE A 208 10.66 -26.36 -4.53
N ARG A 209 10.92 -25.26 -5.25
CA ARG A 209 11.28 -25.25 -6.68
C ARG A 209 10.23 -25.90 -7.60
N ILE A 210 8.95 -25.93 -7.18
CA ILE A 210 7.87 -26.56 -7.95
C ILE A 210 7.33 -25.62 -9.05
N PHE A 211 7.75 -24.34 -9.07
CA PHE A 211 7.42 -23.36 -10.09
C PHE A 211 8.54 -22.33 -10.26
N PRO A 212 8.69 -21.72 -11.45
CA PRO A 212 9.39 -20.44 -11.56
C PRO A 212 8.50 -19.31 -10.97
N PRO A 213 9.10 -18.30 -10.33
CA PRO A 213 8.35 -17.20 -9.71
C PRO A 213 7.58 -16.42 -10.78
N PHE A 214 6.25 -16.38 -10.68
CA PHE A 214 5.42 -15.46 -11.44
C PHE A 214 4.81 -14.39 -10.53
N GLU A 215 4.64 -13.18 -11.05
CA GLU A 215 3.90 -12.10 -10.38
C GLU A 215 2.39 -12.41 -10.47
N LEU A 216 1.75 -12.57 -9.31
CA LEU A 216 0.30 -12.73 -9.20
C LEU A 216 -0.40 -11.38 -9.30
N GLU A 217 -1.28 -11.21 -10.28
CA GLU A 217 -2.23 -10.11 -10.31
C GLU A 217 -3.37 -10.40 -9.32
N VAL A 218 -3.34 -9.75 -8.15
CA VAL A 218 -4.45 -9.81 -7.17
C VAL A 218 -5.58 -8.92 -7.68
N THR A 219 -6.59 -9.51 -8.31
CA THR A 219 -7.86 -8.80 -8.58
C THR A 219 -8.66 -8.73 -7.28
N GLU A 220 -8.66 -7.57 -6.62
CA GLU A 220 -9.57 -7.27 -5.52
C GLU A 220 -11.02 -7.39 -6.02
N SER A 221 -11.73 -8.40 -5.52
CA SER A 221 -13.17 -8.55 -5.75
C SER A 221 -13.90 -7.50 -4.91
N LYS A 222 -14.25 -6.36 -5.51
CA LYS A 222 -15.12 -5.38 -4.86
C LYS A 222 -16.52 -5.96 -4.70
N ASN A 223 -16.97 -6.01 -3.44
CA ASN A 223 -18.35 -6.32 -3.06
C ASN A 223 -19.31 -5.38 -3.79
N LEU A 224 -20.22 -5.99 -4.55
CA LEU A 224 -21.21 -5.36 -5.41
C LEU A 224 -22.54 -5.28 -4.63
N ASP A 225 -22.59 -4.43 -3.60
CA ASP A 225 -23.81 -4.18 -2.82
C ASP A 225 -23.90 -2.68 -2.48
N ASP A 226 -24.14 -1.82 -3.47
CA ASP A 226 -24.93 -0.59 -3.27
C ASP A 226 -25.20 0.13 -4.62
N VAL A 227 -26.30 -0.21 -5.30
CA VAL A 227 -26.90 0.66 -6.31
C VAL A 227 -28.42 0.59 -6.15
N SER A 228 -28.97 1.55 -5.40
CA SER A 228 -30.38 1.90 -5.42
C SER A 228 -30.51 3.31 -5.99
N ASP A 229 -30.64 3.41 -7.31
CA ASP A 229 -31.03 4.65 -8.01
C ASP A 229 -32.54 4.87 -7.87
N PRO A 230 -33.02 6.07 -7.45
CA PRO A 230 -34.36 6.51 -7.76
C PRO A 230 -34.38 7.33 -9.05
N GLN A 231 -35.32 6.98 -9.92
CA GLN A 231 -35.55 7.56 -11.24
C GLN A 231 -35.82 9.07 -11.21
N ILE A 232 -35.14 9.78 -12.11
CA ILE A 232 -35.42 11.17 -12.50
C ILE A 232 -36.66 11.17 -13.41
N VAL A 233 -37.71 11.88 -12.99
CA VAL A 233 -38.85 12.27 -13.84
C VAL A 233 -38.56 13.66 -14.36
N GLU A 234 -38.49 13.79 -15.69
CA GLU A 234 -38.50 15.07 -16.39
C GLU A 234 -39.89 15.73 -16.27
N GLU A 235 -39.94 17.03 -15.98
CA GLU A 235 -41.03 17.88 -16.46
C GLU A 235 -40.58 19.34 -16.69
N ASN A 236 -40.98 19.85 -17.85
CA ASN A 236 -40.83 21.22 -18.33
C ASN A 236 -41.76 22.19 -17.57
N GLY A 237 -41.37 23.47 -17.50
CA GLY A 237 -42.35 24.57 -17.56
C GLY A 237 -42.13 25.75 -16.63
N THR A 238 -41.77 26.89 -17.24
CA THR A 238 -42.08 28.28 -16.87
C THR A 238 -43.27 28.48 -15.91
N ASP A 239 -43.16 29.34 -14.89
CA ASP A 239 -43.60 30.74 -14.92
C ASP A 239 -43.51 31.39 -13.52
N ALA A 240 -43.45 32.72 -13.49
CA ALA A 240 -43.30 33.56 -12.31
C ALA A 240 -44.49 33.53 -11.33
N ARG A 241 -44.23 33.58 -10.02
CA ARG A 241 -45.02 34.38 -9.06
C ARG A 241 -44.42 34.47 -7.66
N GLU A 242 -44.38 35.70 -7.15
CA GLU A 242 -44.21 36.07 -5.74
C GLU A 242 -45.32 35.46 -4.88
N VAL A 243 -44.96 34.92 -3.71
CA VAL A 243 -45.87 34.80 -2.56
C VAL A 243 -45.07 35.03 -1.28
N GLU A 244 -45.37 36.15 -0.60
CA GLU A 244 -45.08 36.39 0.81
C GLU A 244 -45.89 35.41 1.68
N VAL A 245 -45.25 34.75 2.65
CA VAL A 245 -45.95 34.25 3.84
C VAL A 245 -45.04 34.45 5.06
N ALA A 246 -45.50 35.33 5.95
CA ALA A 246 -45.05 35.43 7.34
C ALA A 246 -45.78 34.39 8.19
N ILE A 247 -45.07 33.67 9.07
CA ILE A 247 -45.66 33.09 10.30
C ILE A 247 -44.67 33.25 11.46
N GLU A 248 -45.23 33.77 12.55
CA GLU A 248 -44.67 34.09 13.85
C GLU A 248 -44.40 32.86 14.77
N VAL A 249 -43.32 32.93 15.57
CA VAL A 249 -43.27 32.90 17.07
C VAL A 249 -44.01 31.71 17.74
N SER A 250 -43.42 30.77 18.53
CA SER A 250 -42.64 30.90 19.78
C SER A 250 -42.46 29.50 20.48
N PRO A 251 -41.82 29.37 21.68
CA PRO A 251 -40.96 28.23 22.10
C PRO A 251 -41.56 27.36 23.23
N THR A 252 -40.81 26.40 23.79
CA THR A 252 -40.61 26.19 25.26
C THR A 252 -39.81 24.90 25.65
N HIS A 253 -38.79 25.12 26.51
CA HIS A 253 -38.25 24.32 27.65
C HIS A 253 -37.75 22.84 27.56
N SER A 254 -36.41 22.65 27.72
CA SER A 254 -35.62 22.09 28.88
C SER A 254 -36.05 20.79 29.62
N PRO A 255 -35.24 20.17 30.52
CA PRO A 255 -33.83 19.68 30.50
C PRO A 255 -33.70 18.24 31.10
N THR A 256 -32.50 17.61 31.14
CA THR A 256 -31.95 16.95 32.36
C THR A 256 -30.54 16.36 32.19
N ASP A 257 -29.66 16.75 33.12
CA ASP A 257 -28.44 16.08 33.54
C ASP A 257 -28.74 14.77 34.27
N ILE A 258 -27.91 13.72 34.09
CA ILE A 258 -27.70 12.70 35.11
C ILE A 258 -26.20 12.37 35.22
N VAL A 259 -25.68 12.68 36.39
CA VAL A 259 -24.41 12.25 36.99
C VAL A 259 -24.48 10.77 37.35
N GLY A 260 -23.40 10.03 37.08
CA GLY A 260 -23.26 8.63 37.52
C GLY A 260 -21.81 8.18 37.57
N SER A 261 -21.14 8.49 38.68
CA SER A 261 -19.90 7.88 39.13
C SER A 261 -20.09 6.38 39.40
N GLY A 262 -19.25 5.53 38.80
CA GLY A 262 -19.20 4.10 39.10
C GLY A 262 -17.74 3.65 39.19
N ASP A 263 -17.30 3.38 40.41
CA ASP A 263 -16.03 2.71 40.75
C ASP A 263 -15.98 1.31 40.12
N GLU A 264 -14.98 1.05 39.28
CA GLU A 264 -14.69 -0.31 38.79
C GLU A 264 -13.71 -1.00 39.74
N LEU A 265 -14.22 -1.98 40.47
CA LEU A 265 -13.47 -2.95 41.24
C LEU A 265 -12.87 -4.00 40.29
N GLU A 266 -11.55 -4.07 40.26
CA GLU A 266 -10.79 -5.19 39.70
C GLU A 266 -11.15 -6.47 40.48
N LEU A 267 -11.74 -7.45 39.78
CA LEU A 267 -11.89 -8.82 40.27
C LEU A 267 -11.15 -9.77 39.33
N ASP A 268 -9.95 -10.11 39.77
CA ASP A 268 -9.09 -11.16 39.28
C ASP A 268 -9.74 -12.53 39.59
N LEU A 269 -10.06 -13.30 38.55
CA LEU A 269 -10.50 -14.68 38.67
C LEU A 269 -9.72 -15.55 37.67
N SER A 270 -8.68 -16.16 38.21
CA SER A 270 -7.97 -17.31 37.65
C SER A 270 -8.72 -18.62 37.95
N ASP A 271 -8.50 -19.58 37.05
CA ASP A 271 -8.64 -21.04 37.19
C ASP A 271 -10.04 -21.67 37.30
N HIS A 272 -10.41 -22.47 36.29
CA HIS A 272 -10.26 -23.92 36.39
C HIS A 272 -10.55 -24.62 35.05
N GLU A 273 -9.54 -25.33 34.53
CA GLU A 273 -9.70 -26.43 33.59
C GLU A 273 -10.51 -27.55 34.26
N GLN A 274 -11.44 -28.14 33.52
CA GLN A 274 -11.84 -29.52 33.78
C GLN A 274 -12.22 -30.22 32.48
N ASP A 275 -11.44 -31.26 32.20
CA ASP A 275 -11.65 -32.27 31.18
C ASP A 275 -13.04 -32.88 31.25
N ASP A 276 -13.64 -33.21 30.10
CA ASP A 276 -14.35 -34.48 29.99
C ASP A 276 -14.35 -34.99 28.55
N ALA A 277 -13.98 -36.27 28.46
CA ALA A 277 -13.78 -37.01 27.24
C ALA A 277 -14.98 -37.89 26.88
N ALA A 278 -15.19 -37.98 25.57
CA ALA A 278 -15.51 -39.18 24.81
C ALA A 278 -16.96 -39.70 24.66
N VAL A 279 -17.10 -40.39 23.51
CA VAL A 279 -18.10 -41.36 23.05
C VAL A 279 -19.34 -40.74 22.38
N GLY A 280 -19.71 -41.02 21.13
CA GLY A 280 -19.29 -42.01 20.14
C GLY A 280 -20.48 -42.36 19.23
N ALA A 281 -20.20 -42.74 17.97
CA ALA A 281 -21.10 -43.37 16.98
C ALA A 281 -22.32 -42.52 16.50
N GLY A 282 -22.70 -42.45 15.24
CA GLY A 282 -22.41 -43.24 14.04
C GLY A 282 -23.69 -43.28 13.18
N THR A 283 -23.53 -43.36 11.85
CA THR A 283 -24.56 -43.69 10.83
C THR A 283 -25.70 -42.66 10.65
N GLY A 284 -26.23 -42.35 9.47
CA GLY A 284 -26.01 -42.82 8.11
C GLY A 284 -26.92 -42.01 7.19
N GLU A 285 -26.47 -41.87 5.94
CA GLU A 285 -27.22 -41.92 4.69
C GLU A 285 -28.77 -41.83 4.76
N VAL A 286 -29.38 -40.91 4.00
CA VAL A 286 -30.27 -41.23 2.85
C VAL A 286 -30.93 -39.97 2.29
N ALA A 287 -30.85 -39.87 0.96
CA ALA A 287 -31.49 -38.91 0.08
C ALA A 287 -33.02 -38.88 0.18
N SER A 288 -33.64 -37.73 -0.13
CA SER A 288 -34.56 -37.61 -1.29
C SER A 288 -35.44 -36.35 -1.29
N LYS A 289 -35.36 -35.67 -2.44
CA LYS A 289 -36.47 -35.15 -3.28
C LYS A 289 -37.56 -34.26 -2.65
N ARG A 290 -37.48 -32.98 -3.04
CA ARG A 290 -38.38 -32.32 -4.02
C ARG A 290 -39.89 -32.53 -3.82
N LYS A 291 -40.62 -31.50 -3.37
CA LYS A 291 -41.99 -31.24 -3.82
C LYS A 291 -42.37 -29.75 -3.74
N ARG A 292 -42.64 -29.17 -4.92
CA ARG A 292 -43.31 -27.89 -5.15
C ARG A 292 -44.76 -27.91 -4.64
N ARG A 293 -45.23 -26.76 -4.13
CA ARG A 293 -46.58 -26.15 -4.22
C ARG A 293 -46.38 -24.69 -3.74
N ALA A 294 -46.59 -23.60 -4.49
CA ALA A 294 -47.68 -23.14 -5.34
C ALA A 294 -49.04 -23.01 -4.63
N SER A 295 -49.55 -21.76 -4.67
CA SER A 295 -50.92 -21.27 -4.39
C SER A 295 -51.27 -21.17 -2.90
N THR A 296 -52.05 -20.20 -2.39
CA THR A 296 -52.88 -19.12 -2.95
C THR A 296 -53.47 -18.35 -1.76
N ASP A 297 -53.80 -17.08 -1.96
CA ASP A 297 -54.94 -16.31 -1.45
C ASP A 297 -55.72 -16.75 -0.21
N GLY A 298 -56.12 -15.74 0.56
CA GLY A 298 -57.49 -15.72 1.07
C GLY A 298 -57.60 -15.33 2.53
N GLU A 299 -57.97 -14.07 2.72
CA GLU A 299 -58.61 -13.53 3.90
C GLU A 299 -59.67 -14.48 4.47
N ASP A 300 -59.73 -14.62 5.80
CA ASP A 300 -60.98 -14.52 6.56
C ASP A 300 -60.72 -14.70 8.07
N SER A 301 -60.83 -13.60 8.80
CA SER A 301 -61.18 -13.61 10.22
C SER A 301 -62.67 -13.92 10.35
N PRO A 302 -63.08 -14.91 11.16
CA PRO A 302 -64.08 -14.59 12.18
C PRO A 302 -64.08 -15.51 13.41
N THR A 303 -64.20 -14.96 14.62
CA THR A 303 -64.92 -15.54 15.78
C THR A 303 -64.76 -14.56 16.95
N LYS A 304 -65.71 -13.72 17.39
CA LYS A 304 -67.15 -13.86 17.67
C LYS A 304 -67.51 -15.13 18.45
N ARG A 305 -67.31 -15.02 19.77
CA ARG A 305 -67.71 -15.99 20.79
C ARG A 305 -69.23 -16.18 20.78
N SER A 306 -69.69 -17.40 20.51
CA SER A 306 -71.02 -17.87 20.88
C SER A 306 -70.93 -18.55 22.24
N SER A 307 -71.47 -17.90 23.26
CA SER A 307 -71.76 -18.47 24.58
C SER A 307 -72.87 -19.52 24.44
N GLY A 308 -72.50 -20.80 24.44
CA GLY A 308 -73.42 -21.93 24.42
C GLY A 308 -73.06 -22.95 25.49
N SER A 309 -73.87 -23.01 26.55
CA SER A 309 -74.24 -24.21 27.31
C SER A 309 -73.18 -25.30 27.48
N VAL A 310 -72.37 -25.17 28.53
CA VAL A 310 -71.46 -26.20 29.05
C VAL A 310 -72.28 -27.41 29.51
N THR A 311 -72.24 -28.48 28.72
CA THR A 311 -72.35 -29.84 29.24
C THR A 311 -70.92 -30.34 29.38
N GLU A 312 -70.45 -30.54 30.61
CA GLU A 312 -69.13 -31.10 30.93
C GLU A 312 -69.09 -32.56 30.45
N ALA A 313 -68.84 -32.77 29.16
CA ALA A 313 -68.39 -34.06 28.68
C ALA A 313 -66.97 -34.27 29.20
N ALA A 314 -66.75 -35.34 29.97
CA ALA A 314 -65.45 -35.68 30.50
C ALA A 314 -64.44 -35.80 29.34
N VAL A 315 -63.36 -35.02 29.42
CA VAL A 315 -62.27 -35.03 28.42
C VAL A 315 -61.82 -36.47 28.20
N THR A 316 -61.95 -36.92 26.97
CA THR A 316 -61.56 -38.29 26.63
C THR A 316 -60.03 -38.41 26.65
N ALA A 317 -59.51 -39.59 26.98
CA ALA A 317 -58.05 -39.82 26.99
C ALA A 317 -57.39 -39.60 25.61
N ALA A 318 -58.18 -39.54 24.53
CA ALA A 318 -57.70 -39.18 23.20
C ALA A 318 -57.48 -37.65 23.07
N GLU A 319 -58.41 -36.84 23.55
CA GLU A 319 -58.31 -35.38 23.54
C GLU A 319 -57.16 -34.90 24.45
N LEU A 320 -57.00 -35.51 25.63
CA LEU A 320 -55.88 -35.19 26.52
C LEU A 320 -54.52 -35.48 25.86
N ARG A 321 -54.39 -36.61 25.15
CA ARG A 321 -53.17 -36.95 24.42
C ARG A 321 -52.92 -36.01 23.25
N SER A 322 -53.99 -35.55 22.57
CA SER A 322 -53.87 -34.55 21.50
C SER A 322 -53.36 -33.22 22.04
N LEU A 323 -53.93 -32.71 23.15
CA LEU A 323 -53.51 -31.47 23.80
C LEU A 323 -52.07 -31.55 24.31
N LEU A 324 -51.69 -32.66 24.96
CA LEU A 324 -50.30 -32.90 25.36
C LEU A 324 -49.35 -32.97 24.16
N GLY A 325 -49.76 -33.61 23.07
CA GLY A 325 -48.97 -33.69 21.84
C GLY A 325 -48.77 -32.33 21.16
N GLU A 326 -49.77 -31.46 21.22
CA GLU A 326 -49.70 -30.08 20.71
C GLU A 326 -48.76 -29.23 21.57
N HIS A 327 -48.93 -29.23 22.89
CA HIS A 327 -48.03 -28.51 23.79
C HIS A 327 -46.58 -29.00 23.73
N LEU A 328 -46.33 -30.31 23.61
CA LEU A 328 -44.98 -30.81 23.43
C LEU A 328 -44.36 -30.35 22.10
N ARG A 329 -45.17 -30.17 21.05
CA ARG A 329 -44.71 -29.61 19.78
C ARG A 329 -44.37 -28.13 19.92
N GLU A 330 -45.20 -27.35 20.61
CA GLU A 330 -44.94 -25.94 20.90
C GLU A 330 -43.68 -25.76 21.74
N ILE A 331 -43.52 -26.54 22.81
CA ILE A 331 -42.31 -26.53 23.66
C ILE A 331 -41.08 -26.88 22.83
N LYS A 332 -41.16 -27.88 21.95
CA LYS A 332 -40.05 -28.25 21.07
C LYS A 332 -39.69 -27.13 20.10
N MET A 333 -40.66 -26.41 19.54
CA MET A 333 -40.40 -25.26 18.67
C MET A 333 -39.78 -24.09 19.45
N ALA A 334 -40.30 -23.77 20.63
CA ALA A 334 -39.76 -22.74 21.50
C ALA A 334 -38.34 -23.06 21.96
N TRP A 335 -38.04 -24.33 22.24
CA TRP A 335 -36.68 -24.77 22.56
C TRP A 335 -35.71 -24.58 21.40
N GLY A 336 -36.16 -24.86 20.16
CA GLY A 336 -35.37 -24.58 18.96
C GLY A 336 -35.01 -23.11 18.81
N ASP A 337 -35.99 -22.20 18.99
CA ASP A 337 -35.75 -20.76 18.93
C ASP A 337 -34.77 -20.27 20.02
N ILE A 338 -34.87 -20.81 21.24
CA ILE A 338 -33.92 -20.51 22.30
C ILE A 338 -32.51 -20.98 21.94
N GLN A 339 -32.38 -22.19 21.37
CA GLN A 339 -31.08 -22.73 20.95
C GLN A 339 -30.45 -21.87 19.84
N ASP A 340 -31.24 -21.45 18.86
CA ASP A 340 -30.77 -20.58 17.77
C ASP A 340 -30.33 -19.21 18.32
N ARG A 341 -31.06 -18.64 19.28
CA ARG A 341 -30.66 -17.39 19.94
C ARG A 341 -29.38 -17.54 20.76
N VAL A 342 -29.20 -18.65 21.48
CA VAL A 342 -27.98 -18.92 22.25
C VAL A 342 -26.77 -19.03 21.32
N THR A 343 -26.89 -19.79 20.22
CA THR A 343 -25.79 -19.91 19.24
C THR A 343 -25.46 -18.58 18.56
N ALA A 344 -26.47 -17.73 18.29
CA ALA A 344 -26.24 -16.38 17.77
C ALA A 344 -25.47 -15.50 18.77
N VAL A 345 -25.81 -15.56 20.06
CA VAL A 345 -25.09 -14.84 21.13
C VAL A 345 -23.65 -15.34 21.23
N GLU A 346 -23.42 -16.66 21.25
CA GLU A 346 -22.07 -17.24 21.31
C GLU A 346 -21.20 -16.79 20.13
N LYS A 347 -21.76 -16.72 18.92
CA LYS A 347 -21.05 -16.22 17.73
C LYS A 347 -20.65 -14.75 17.89
N VAL A 348 -21.53 -13.91 18.42
CA VAL A 348 -21.23 -12.49 18.71
C VAL A 348 -20.15 -12.38 19.79
N THR A 349 -20.24 -13.16 20.87
CA THR A 349 -19.24 -13.18 21.94
C THR A 349 -17.86 -13.61 21.44
N GLN A 350 -17.80 -14.60 20.53
CA GLN A 350 -16.56 -14.99 19.87
C GLN A 350 -15.99 -13.87 18.97
N GLY A 351 -16.86 -13.13 18.27
CA GLY A 351 -16.48 -11.94 17.51
C GLY A 351 -15.82 -10.87 18.38
N HIS A 352 -16.49 -10.48 19.48
CA HIS A 352 -15.95 -9.50 20.43
C HIS A 352 -14.63 -9.96 21.05
N LYS A 353 -14.44 -11.25 21.31
CA LYS A 353 -13.16 -11.78 21.82
C LYS A 353 -12.01 -11.58 20.83
N LYS A 354 -12.27 -11.67 19.51
CA LYS A 354 -11.27 -11.39 18.48
C LYS A 354 -10.95 -9.90 18.42
N GLU A 355 -11.98 -9.04 18.43
CA GLU A 355 -11.80 -7.58 18.45
C GLU A 355 -11.03 -7.11 19.69
N LEU A 356 -11.36 -7.65 20.87
CA LEU A 356 -10.66 -7.32 22.12
C LEU A 356 -9.17 -7.69 22.06
N LYS A 357 -8.82 -8.83 21.45
CA LYS A 357 -7.42 -9.22 21.22
C LYS A 357 -6.70 -8.24 20.29
N VAL A 358 -7.35 -7.78 19.24
CA VAL A 358 -6.80 -6.77 18.31
C VAL A 358 -6.57 -5.45 19.04
N VAL A 359 -7.54 -4.99 19.84
CA VAL A 359 -7.41 -3.77 20.64
C VAL A 359 -6.26 -3.90 21.65
N HIS A 360 -6.19 -5.01 22.38
CA HIS A 360 -5.10 -5.25 23.34
C HIS A 360 -3.72 -5.28 22.66
N GLY A 361 -3.63 -5.85 21.44
CA GLY A 361 -2.42 -5.80 20.62
C GLY A 361 -2.02 -4.37 20.26
N LYS A 362 -2.97 -3.55 19.81
CA LYS A 362 -2.74 -2.12 19.49
C LYS A 362 -2.31 -1.32 20.72
N THR A 363 -2.94 -1.54 21.87
CA THR A 363 -2.54 -0.89 23.13
C THR A 363 -1.11 -1.22 23.51
N LYS A 364 -0.70 -2.49 23.39
CA LYS A 364 0.68 -2.91 23.68
C LYS A 364 1.72 -2.25 22.77
N VAL A 365 1.40 -2.08 21.47
CA VAL A 365 2.27 -1.37 20.53
C VAL A 365 2.35 0.12 20.88
N LEU A 366 1.23 0.75 21.23
CA LEU A 366 1.21 2.15 21.68
C LEU A 366 2.02 2.35 22.97
N ASP A 367 1.95 1.43 23.93
CA ASP A 367 2.77 1.49 25.15
C ASP A 367 4.27 1.39 24.82
N GLN A 368 4.65 0.50 23.90
CA GLN A 368 6.03 0.41 23.43
C GLN A 368 6.48 1.72 22.75
N GLN A 369 5.64 2.31 21.90
CA GLN A 369 5.93 3.61 21.28
C GLN A 369 6.05 4.73 22.31
N MET A 370 5.19 4.76 23.33
CA MET A 370 5.24 5.74 24.41
C MET A 370 6.55 5.63 25.20
N THR A 371 7.00 4.41 25.51
CA THR A 371 8.30 4.19 26.17
C THR A 371 9.48 4.63 25.30
N ALA A 372 9.44 4.38 24.00
CA ALA A 372 10.46 4.84 23.05
C ALA A 372 10.50 6.37 22.91
N VAL A 373 9.33 7.02 22.85
CA VAL A 373 9.21 8.50 22.83
C VAL A 373 9.76 9.09 24.13
N LYS A 374 9.44 8.50 25.28
CA LYS A 374 9.97 8.92 26.58
C LYS A 374 11.50 8.82 26.63
N ALA A 375 12.07 7.72 26.15
CA ALA A 375 13.53 7.56 26.06
C ALA A 375 14.19 8.59 25.12
N LYS A 376 13.54 8.91 23.98
CA LYS A 376 14.01 9.99 23.08
C LYS A 376 13.91 11.35 23.75
N GLY A 377 12.83 11.62 24.49
CA GLY A 377 12.64 12.83 25.30
C GLY A 377 13.76 13.02 26.32
N ASP A 378 14.07 11.98 27.10
CA ASP A 378 15.17 12.00 28.07
C ASP A 378 16.54 12.25 27.40
N ALA A 379 16.77 11.66 26.22
CA ALA A 379 17.99 11.90 25.46
C ALA A 379 18.08 13.36 24.94
N THR A 380 16.96 13.96 24.53
CA THR A 380 16.92 15.37 24.12
C THR A 380 17.08 16.32 25.30
N ALA A 381 16.51 16.02 26.46
CA ALA A 381 16.68 16.80 27.68
C ALA A 381 18.17 16.87 28.09
N ARG A 382 18.88 15.73 28.06
CA ARG A 382 20.33 15.69 28.33
C ARG A 382 21.14 16.51 27.32
N LYS A 383 20.74 16.52 26.05
CA LYS A 383 21.40 17.37 25.02
C LYS A 383 21.12 18.85 25.25
N ALA A 384 19.93 19.20 25.75
CA ALA A 384 19.61 20.58 26.12
C ALA A 384 20.47 21.05 27.29
N GLU A 385 20.62 20.23 28.33
CA GLU A 385 21.53 20.49 29.47
C GLU A 385 23.00 20.65 29.02
N ASP A 386 23.49 19.79 28.11
CA ASP A 386 24.84 19.91 27.54
C ASP A 386 25.03 21.19 26.70
N LEU A 387 23.98 21.65 26.01
CA LEU A 387 24.01 22.92 25.29
C LEU A 387 23.95 24.12 26.24
N GLU A 388 23.18 24.04 27.33
CA GLU A 388 23.09 25.07 28.35
C GLU A 388 24.43 25.28 29.05
N THR A 389 25.09 24.19 29.46
CA THR A 389 26.45 24.26 30.04
C THR A 389 27.49 24.81 29.05
N LYS A 390 27.37 24.50 27.76
CA LYS A 390 28.21 25.12 26.71
C LYS A 390 27.92 26.61 26.53
N LEU A 391 26.65 27.02 26.61
CA LEU A 391 26.26 28.43 26.55
C LEU A 391 26.78 29.20 27.76
N GLU A 392 26.68 28.64 28.96
CA GLU A 392 27.30 29.22 30.17
C GLU A 392 28.81 29.37 29.98
N GLY A 393 29.50 28.33 29.47
CA GLY A 393 30.93 28.38 29.19
C GLY A 393 31.32 29.40 28.12
N LEU A 394 30.51 29.59 27.08
CA LEU A 394 30.71 30.64 26.07
C LEU A 394 30.42 32.03 26.65
N THR A 395 29.42 32.16 27.51
CA THR A 395 29.07 33.43 28.17
C THR A 395 30.20 33.89 29.07
N SER A 396 30.79 32.99 29.88
CA SER A 396 31.99 33.30 30.66
C SER A 396 33.18 33.71 29.80
N LYS A 397 33.38 33.07 28.62
CA LYS A 397 34.42 33.49 27.66
C LYS A 397 34.16 34.87 27.05
N ILE A 398 32.89 35.20 26.77
CA ILE A 398 32.51 36.52 26.27
C ILE A 398 32.75 37.59 27.35
N GLU A 399 32.44 37.32 28.61
CA GLU A 399 32.77 38.23 29.72
C GLU A 399 34.29 38.41 29.87
N GLU A 400 35.08 37.33 29.77
CA GLU A 400 36.55 37.39 29.80
C GLU A 400 37.12 38.23 28.63
N LEU A 401 36.56 38.08 27.43
CA LEU A 401 36.94 38.87 26.25
C LEU A 401 36.42 40.32 26.31
N GLY A 402 35.25 40.55 26.91
CA GLY A 402 34.67 41.87 27.12
C GLY A 402 35.52 42.74 28.05
N ILE A 403 36.10 42.14 29.10
CA ILE A 403 37.06 42.81 29.98
C ILE A 403 38.35 43.17 29.22
N LYS A 404 38.80 42.33 28.27
CA LYS A 404 39.97 42.64 27.42
C LYS A 404 39.70 43.72 26.37
N ASN A 405 38.50 43.78 25.79
CA ASN A 405 38.17 44.73 24.73
C ASN A 405 37.73 46.12 25.22
N GLN A 406 37.35 46.28 26.51
CA GLN A 406 37.15 47.62 27.10
C GLN A 406 38.44 48.44 27.21
N ALA A 407 39.62 47.85 27.02
CA ALA A 407 40.89 48.57 26.97
C ALA A 407 41.19 49.22 25.61
N THR A 408 40.43 48.91 24.56
CA THR A 408 40.56 49.48 23.22
C THR A 408 39.23 50.12 22.80
N GLY A 409 38.96 51.30 23.37
CA GLY A 409 37.74 52.06 23.12
C GLY A 409 37.70 52.67 21.71
N ASP A 410 37.35 51.87 20.71
CA ASP A 410 36.87 52.37 19.43
C ASP A 410 35.45 51.85 19.21
N GLY A 411 34.49 52.77 19.30
CA GLY A 411 33.05 52.52 19.24
C GLY A 411 32.55 52.22 17.82
N SER A 412 33.23 51.32 17.11
CA SER A 412 32.82 50.83 15.80
C SER A 412 31.64 49.86 15.97
N ASP A 413 30.51 50.20 15.34
CA ASP A 413 29.32 49.35 15.26
C ASP A 413 29.69 47.96 14.69
N PRO A 414 29.58 46.88 15.50
CA PRO A 414 29.95 45.53 15.08
C PRO A 414 29.20 45.04 13.84
N TRP A 415 27.99 45.58 13.60
CA TRP A 415 27.19 45.23 12.43
C TRP A 415 27.67 45.95 11.16
N GLY A 416 28.13 47.19 11.30
CA GLY A 416 28.79 47.95 10.23
C GLY A 416 30.06 47.25 9.74
N GLU A 417 30.86 46.72 10.66
CA GLU A 417 32.10 46.00 10.33
C GLU A 417 31.82 44.63 9.69
N TYR A 418 30.79 43.91 10.15
CA TYR A 418 30.37 42.65 9.52
C TYR A 418 29.87 42.84 8.08
N LEU A 419 29.09 43.89 7.83
CA LEU A 419 28.64 44.23 6.47
C LEU A 419 29.79 44.73 5.58
N ALA A 420 30.75 45.48 6.14
CA ALA A 420 31.94 45.93 5.43
C ALA A 420 32.83 44.73 5.02
N ARG A 421 33.09 43.79 5.94
CA ARG A 421 33.85 42.55 5.65
C ARG A 421 33.18 41.67 4.61
N ARG A 422 31.82 41.66 4.57
CA ARG A 422 31.08 40.93 3.53
C ARG A 422 31.15 41.61 2.16
N LYS A 423 31.23 42.95 2.11
CA LYS A 423 31.42 43.72 0.87
C LYS A 423 32.85 43.64 0.32
N GLU A 424 33.84 43.50 1.19
CA GLU A 424 35.26 43.43 0.81
C GLU A 424 35.72 42.05 0.31
N GLY A 425 34.82 41.07 0.16
CA GLY A 425 35.12 39.85 -0.57
C GLY A 425 36.20 38.98 0.09
N GLN A 426 36.37 39.07 1.41
CA GLN A 426 37.27 38.17 2.12
C GLN A 426 36.70 36.74 2.01
N PRO A 427 37.45 35.75 1.46
CA PRO A 427 37.02 34.35 1.42
C PRO A 427 37.08 33.77 2.84
N GLY A 428 36.12 34.17 3.67
CA GLY A 428 35.92 33.68 5.01
C GLY A 428 35.46 32.22 4.95
N ARG A 429 36.42 31.32 5.10
CA ARG A 429 36.35 30.00 5.74
C ARG A 429 35.00 29.76 6.44
N SER A 430 34.01 29.34 5.66
CA SER A 430 32.72 28.83 6.15
C SER A 430 32.87 27.31 6.25
N GLU A 431 33.77 26.84 7.11
CA GLU A 431 33.85 25.43 7.52
C GLU A 431 32.57 25.13 8.30
N GLY A 432 31.56 24.58 7.62
CA GLY A 432 30.26 24.21 8.22
C GLY A 432 29.04 24.82 7.53
N GLY A 433 29.21 25.56 6.43
CA GLY A 433 28.09 25.84 5.55
C GLY A 433 27.66 24.52 4.93
N GLU A 434 26.47 24.01 5.29
CA GLU A 434 25.78 22.99 4.51
C GLU A 434 25.94 23.36 3.04
N GLU A 435 26.79 22.62 2.33
CA GLU A 435 26.87 22.69 0.87
C GLU A 435 25.45 22.51 0.41
N ARG A 436 24.80 23.62 0.03
CA ARG A 436 23.47 23.63 -0.56
C ARG A 436 23.54 22.56 -1.62
N LYS A 437 22.85 21.43 -1.39
CA LYS A 437 22.94 20.22 -2.20
C LYS A 437 22.49 20.58 -3.61
N SER A 438 23.45 21.08 -4.38
CA SER A 438 23.25 21.43 -5.77
C SER A 438 23.02 20.12 -6.51
N LEU A 439 22.09 20.15 -7.45
CA LEU A 439 21.86 18.98 -8.30
C LEU A 439 23.15 18.63 -9.01
N SER A 440 23.43 17.33 -9.16
CA SER A 440 24.54 16.89 -10.00
C SER A 440 24.39 17.47 -11.41
N GLU A 441 25.49 17.64 -12.15
CA GLU A 441 25.41 18.17 -13.52
C GLU A 441 24.51 17.31 -14.43
N GLU A 442 24.43 16.00 -14.18
CA GLU A 442 23.50 15.10 -14.86
C GLU A 442 22.04 15.39 -14.49
N ASP A 443 21.76 15.60 -13.21
CA ASP A 443 20.42 15.95 -12.72
C ASP A 443 19.96 17.32 -13.24
N GLN A 444 20.88 18.29 -13.37
CA GLN A 444 20.58 19.60 -13.96
C GLN A 444 20.20 19.51 -15.44
N ARG A 445 20.64 18.44 -16.13
CA ARG A 445 20.34 18.14 -17.54
C ARG A 445 19.22 17.10 -17.68
N SER A 446 18.41 16.91 -16.64
CA SER A 446 17.32 15.93 -16.63
C SER A 446 15.95 16.62 -16.54
N LEU A 447 15.02 16.16 -17.39
CA LEU A 447 13.60 16.50 -17.31
C LEU A 447 12.81 15.35 -16.70
N ILE A 448 11.85 15.67 -15.84
CA ILE A 448 10.81 14.74 -15.43
C ILE A 448 9.63 14.93 -16.38
N LEU A 449 9.19 13.84 -17.00
CA LEU A 449 7.92 13.74 -17.70
C LEU A 449 6.92 13.04 -16.78
N GLY A 450 5.68 13.52 -16.72
CA GLY A 450 4.64 12.93 -15.89
C GLY A 450 3.26 13.12 -16.49
N GLY A 451 2.24 12.55 -15.85
CA GLY A 451 0.86 12.55 -16.34
C GLY A 451 0.20 11.19 -16.23
N TRP A 452 1.00 10.13 -16.05
CA TRP A 452 0.50 8.78 -15.81
C TRP A 452 -0.17 8.64 -14.43
N LEU A 453 -1.11 7.70 -14.34
CA LEU A 453 -1.69 7.26 -13.08
C LEU A 453 -0.65 6.46 -12.28
N ALA A 454 -0.80 6.41 -10.95
CA ALA A 454 0.18 5.80 -10.06
C ALA A 454 0.36 4.28 -10.26
N ASP A 455 -0.66 3.63 -10.80
CA ASP A 455 -0.79 2.21 -11.13
C ASP A 455 -0.35 1.87 -12.57
N THR A 456 0.03 2.86 -13.38
CA THR A 456 0.41 2.60 -14.79
C THR A 456 1.62 1.67 -14.87
N LYS A 457 1.55 0.58 -15.64
CA LYS A 457 2.68 -0.35 -15.79
C LYS A 457 3.89 0.34 -16.46
N ARG A 458 5.10 -0.05 -16.05
CA ARG A 458 6.36 0.54 -16.54
C ARG A 458 6.50 0.42 -18.06
N SER A 459 6.14 -0.73 -18.61
CA SER A 459 6.15 -0.98 -20.06
C SER A 459 5.23 -0.02 -20.82
N ILE A 460 4.07 0.32 -20.25
CA ILE A 460 3.12 1.27 -20.83
C ILE A 460 3.73 2.67 -20.84
N ILE A 461 4.36 3.09 -19.73
CA ILE A 461 5.03 4.40 -19.63
C ILE A 461 6.16 4.51 -20.65
N GLU A 462 7.01 3.49 -20.77
CA GLU A 462 8.11 3.49 -21.73
C GLU A 462 7.57 3.54 -23.18
N SER A 463 6.50 2.80 -23.48
CA SER A 463 5.85 2.79 -24.80
C SER A 463 5.19 4.14 -25.15
N GLU A 464 4.38 4.70 -24.25
CA GLU A 464 3.71 5.98 -24.47
C GLU A 464 4.71 7.13 -24.51
N ALA A 465 5.73 7.11 -23.63
CA ALA A 465 6.80 8.09 -23.69
C ALA A 465 7.55 8.03 -25.02
N GLN A 466 7.80 6.85 -25.58
CA GLN A 466 8.41 6.72 -26.89
C GLN A 466 7.58 7.41 -27.99
N GLN A 467 6.27 7.20 -27.99
CA GLN A 467 5.36 7.85 -28.96
C GLN A 467 5.44 9.37 -28.89
N ILE A 468 5.66 9.93 -27.70
CA ILE A 468 5.83 11.37 -27.49
C ILE A 468 7.20 11.83 -27.99
N LEU A 469 8.27 11.09 -27.67
CA LEU A 469 9.61 11.43 -28.14
C LEU A 469 9.75 11.33 -29.67
N ASP A 470 8.96 10.47 -30.31
CA ASP A 470 8.90 10.30 -31.76
C ASP A 470 8.15 11.43 -32.48
N MET A 471 7.58 12.40 -31.75
CA MET A 471 6.91 13.54 -32.36
C MET A 471 7.90 14.37 -33.20
N PRO A 472 7.56 14.70 -34.47
CA PRO A 472 8.44 15.49 -35.33
C PRO A 472 8.84 16.86 -34.74
N ALA A 473 7.97 17.44 -33.90
CA ALA A 473 8.24 18.69 -33.21
C ALA A 473 9.35 18.57 -32.14
N LEU A 474 9.50 17.40 -31.51
CA LEU A 474 10.50 17.15 -30.46
C LEU A 474 11.82 16.58 -30.99
N ALA A 475 11.81 16.00 -32.20
CA ALA A 475 12.97 15.33 -32.80
C ALA A 475 14.25 16.20 -32.84
N ASN A 476 14.11 17.53 -33.01
CA ASN A 476 15.26 18.44 -33.04
C ASN A 476 15.84 18.77 -31.65
N PHE A 477 15.04 18.62 -30.59
CA PHE A 477 15.39 19.03 -29.23
C PHE A 477 15.87 17.88 -28.36
N VAL A 478 15.33 16.68 -28.59
CA VAL A 478 15.65 15.46 -27.84
C VAL A 478 16.84 14.75 -28.47
N ASP A 479 17.74 14.23 -27.64
CA ASP A 479 18.92 13.45 -28.04
C ASP A 479 18.92 12.01 -27.49
N THR A 480 17.92 11.69 -26.65
CA THR A 480 17.76 10.39 -26.02
C THR A 480 16.44 9.76 -26.43
N ASN A 481 16.48 8.54 -26.98
CA ASN A 481 15.30 7.81 -27.46
C ASN A 481 14.65 6.96 -26.36
N ARG A 482 14.85 7.27 -25.08
CA ARG A 482 14.27 6.47 -23.99
C ARG A 482 14.12 7.29 -22.73
N VAL A 483 12.97 7.14 -22.09
CA VAL A 483 12.71 7.66 -20.74
C VAL A 483 13.05 6.57 -19.73
N VAL A 484 13.75 6.94 -18.66
CA VAL A 484 14.09 6.03 -17.56
C VAL A 484 13.03 6.15 -16.47
N VAL A 485 12.34 5.06 -16.18
CA VAL A 485 11.34 4.98 -15.11
C VAL A 485 12.00 4.37 -13.88
N PHE A 486 11.98 5.10 -12.75
CA PHE A 486 12.58 4.66 -11.49
C PHE A 486 11.50 4.30 -10.46
N GLY A 487 11.75 3.22 -9.71
CA GLY A 487 11.01 2.86 -8.51
C GLY A 487 9.68 2.13 -8.75
N PRO A 488 9.01 1.73 -7.64
CA PRO A 488 7.75 1.00 -7.68
C PRO A 488 6.55 1.89 -8.03
N ARG A 489 6.63 3.19 -7.76
CA ARG A 489 5.61 4.18 -8.12
C ARG A 489 5.82 4.67 -9.55
N LYS A 490 4.91 4.28 -10.44
CA LYS A 490 5.06 4.40 -11.89
C LYS A 490 4.18 5.54 -12.45
N SER A 491 4.37 6.77 -11.95
CA SER A 491 3.57 7.93 -12.42
C SER A 491 4.37 8.97 -13.21
N PHE A 492 5.69 8.77 -13.36
CA PHE A 492 6.59 9.68 -14.06
C PHE A 492 7.82 8.94 -14.59
N GLY A 493 8.50 9.55 -15.55
CA GLY A 493 9.77 9.08 -16.09
C GLY A 493 10.78 10.22 -16.23
N ILE A 494 12.06 9.89 -16.30
CA ILE A 494 13.18 10.84 -16.39
C ILE A 494 13.81 10.78 -17.78
N LEU A 495 13.83 11.93 -18.46
CA LEU A 495 14.51 12.13 -19.74
C LEU A 495 15.83 12.85 -19.50
N ARG A 496 16.95 12.18 -19.78
CA ARG A 496 18.31 12.73 -19.60
C ARG A 496 18.84 13.29 -20.92
N PHE A 497 19.38 14.50 -20.89
CA PHE A 497 19.97 15.17 -22.05
C PHE A 497 21.50 15.05 -22.02
N LYS A 498 22.08 14.74 -23.17
CA LYS A 498 23.52 14.82 -23.45
C LYS A 498 23.85 16.20 -24.00
N ILE A 499 25.05 16.68 -23.69
CA ILE A 499 25.61 17.90 -24.28
C ILE A 499 26.04 17.56 -25.72
N ARG A 500 25.53 18.30 -26.71
CA ARG A 500 25.94 18.15 -28.12
C ARG A 500 27.30 18.81 -28.36
N ASP A 501 28.00 18.44 -29.44
CA ASP A 501 29.29 19.04 -29.78
C ASP A 501 29.18 20.56 -29.96
N GLY A 502 29.95 21.32 -29.19
CA GLY A 502 29.94 22.79 -29.19
C GLY A 502 28.78 23.43 -28.41
N GLU A 503 27.93 22.65 -27.75
CA GLU A 503 26.82 23.15 -26.95
C GLU A 503 27.25 23.52 -25.52
N THR A 504 26.79 24.66 -25.02
CA THR A 504 27.00 25.07 -23.62
C THR A 504 25.88 24.55 -22.72
N ALA A 505 26.09 24.51 -21.40
CA ALA A 505 25.03 24.12 -20.45
C ALA A 505 23.75 24.97 -20.58
N ALA A 506 23.89 26.25 -20.96
CA ALA A 506 22.77 27.13 -21.26
C ALA A 506 22.01 26.69 -22.53
N GLY A 507 22.73 26.19 -23.55
CA GLY A 507 22.13 25.61 -24.75
C GLY A 507 21.28 24.39 -24.44
N VAL A 508 21.79 23.46 -23.62
CA VAL A 508 21.03 22.27 -23.18
C VAL A 508 19.75 22.70 -22.45
N LYS A 509 19.86 23.65 -21.52
CA LYS A 509 18.70 24.17 -20.78
C LYS A 509 17.67 24.83 -21.70
N ALA A 510 18.10 25.54 -22.75
CA ALA A 510 17.21 26.10 -23.75
C ALA A 510 16.47 25.00 -24.53
N ARG A 511 17.16 23.94 -24.96
CA ARG A 511 16.52 22.76 -25.60
C ARG A 511 15.51 22.09 -24.68
N MET A 512 15.87 21.85 -23.42
CA MET A 512 14.96 21.28 -22.42
C MET A 512 13.70 22.15 -22.27
N TRP A 513 13.84 23.48 -22.32
CA TRP A 513 12.71 24.38 -22.23
C TRP A 513 11.78 24.32 -23.45
N GLU A 514 12.33 24.14 -24.64
CA GLU A 514 11.52 23.89 -25.85
C GLU A 514 10.72 22.59 -25.74
N VAL A 515 11.32 21.52 -25.19
CA VAL A 515 10.59 20.27 -24.90
C VAL A 515 9.45 20.52 -23.91
N VAL A 516 9.68 21.26 -22.83
CA VAL A 516 8.63 21.61 -21.86
C VAL A 516 7.51 22.42 -22.51
N ASN A 517 7.85 23.39 -23.36
CA ASN A 517 6.88 24.23 -24.06
C ASN A 517 6.03 23.41 -25.03
N HIS A 518 6.63 22.51 -25.82
CA HIS A 518 5.91 21.65 -26.75
C HIS A 518 4.96 20.69 -26.02
N VAL A 519 5.43 20.03 -24.95
CA VAL A 519 4.56 19.15 -24.12
C VAL A 519 3.38 19.93 -23.56
N ARG A 520 3.62 21.15 -23.06
CA ARG A 520 2.57 22.01 -22.49
C ARG A 520 1.55 22.50 -23.53
N GLN A 521 1.99 22.82 -24.74
CA GLN A 521 1.14 23.32 -25.82
C GLN A 521 0.25 22.21 -26.40
N ASN A 522 0.78 21.00 -26.52
CA ASN A 522 0.04 19.87 -27.10
C ASN A 522 -1.09 19.37 -26.19
N LYS A 523 -1.02 19.60 -24.87
CA LYS A 523 -2.00 19.15 -23.86
C LYS A 523 -2.43 17.69 -24.07
N GLN A 524 -1.49 16.84 -24.48
CA GLN A 524 -1.80 15.47 -24.84
C GLN A 524 -2.25 14.70 -23.60
N THR A 525 -3.41 14.07 -23.69
CA THR A 525 -3.89 13.10 -22.71
C THR A 525 -3.36 11.72 -23.07
N LEU A 526 -2.92 10.98 -22.06
CA LEU A 526 -2.35 9.65 -22.25
C LEU A 526 -3.44 8.60 -22.34
N SER A 527 -3.29 7.64 -23.25
CA SER A 527 -4.27 6.59 -23.47
C SER A 527 -4.48 5.75 -22.21
N SER A 528 -3.42 5.48 -21.44
CA SER A 528 -3.47 4.77 -20.16
C SER A 528 -4.37 5.43 -19.11
N THR A 529 -4.70 6.72 -19.28
CA THR A 529 -5.50 7.50 -18.32
C THR A 529 -6.95 7.69 -18.74
N THR A 530 -7.33 7.23 -19.95
CA THR A 530 -8.62 7.57 -20.58
C THR A 530 -9.80 6.70 -20.10
N GLY A 531 -9.60 5.78 -19.15
CA GLY A 531 -10.62 4.80 -18.74
C GLY A 531 -11.30 5.01 -17.37
N LEU A 532 -10.87 5.98 -16.56
CA LEU A 532 -11.27 6.10 -15.15
C LEU A 532 -12.28 7.21 -14.84
N GLY A 533 -13.07 7.64 -15.83
CA GLY A 533 -14.20 8.56 -15.63
C GLY A 533 -13.84 10.04 -15.49
N ASP A 534 -12.57 10.37 -15.29
CA ASP A 534 -12.04 11.73 -15.40
C ASP A 534 -11.40 11.94 -16.77
N GLU A 535 -11.59 13.12 -17.36
CA GLU A 535 -10.81 13.62 -18.50
C GLU A 535 -9.32 13.38 -18.21
N GLY A 536 -8.71 12.42 -18.92
CA GLY A 536 -7.39 11.87 -18.59
C GLY A 536 -6.36 12.97 -18.27
N ARG A 537 -5.45 12.69 -17.33
CA ARG A 537 -4.49 13.71 -16.86
C ARG A 537 -3.61 14.17 -18.02
N PRO A 538 -3.54 15.48 -18.31
CA PRO A 538 -2.68 15.97 -19.37
C PRO A 538 -1.22 15.73 -18.99
N MET A 539 -0.43 15.34 -19.97
CA MET A 539 1.01 15.20 -19.79
C MET A 539 1.64 16.53 -19.37
N TRP A 540 2.64 16.46 -18.50
CA TRP A 540 3.45 17.59 -18.10
C TRP A 540 4.94 17.23 -18.11
N ALA A 541 5.77 18.26 -18.29
CA ALA A 541 7.22 18.16 -18.21
C ALA A 541 7.74 19.22 -17.24
N SER A 542 8.74 18.89 -16.42
CA SER A 542 9.34 19.81 -15.47
C SER A 542 10.83 19.52 -15.28
N PHE A 543 11.61 20.53 -14.94
CA PHE A 543 12.99 20.33 -14.51
C PHE A 543 13.04 19.52 -13.22
N LEU A 544 14.05 18.66 -13.11
CA LEU A 544 14.36 17.99 -11.86
C LEU A 544 14.64 19.03 -10.77
N LYS A 545 14.00 18.86 -9.60
CA LYS A 545 14.07 19.81 -8.48
C LYS A 545 14.99 19.28 -7.40
N THR A 546 15.76 20.17 -6.76
CA THR A 546 16.52 19.84 -5.54
C THR A 546 15.57 19.32 -4.44
N PRO A 547 16.06 18.52 -3.47
CA PRO A 547 15.25 18.12 -2.32
C PRO A 547 14.56 19.29 -1.61
N GLU A 548 15.23 20.43 -1.46
CA GLU A 548 14.64 21.65 -0.89
C GLU A 548 13.54 22.24 -1.78
N ALA A 549 13.77 22.35 -3.09
CA ALA A 549 12.75 22.84 -4.02
C ALA A 549 11.53 21.91 -4.09
N ARG A 550 11.74 20.59 -3.93
CA ARG A 550 10.66 19.61 -3.80
C ARG A 550 9.85 19.84 -2.53
N LYS A 551 10.50 20.05 -1.38
CA LYS A 551 9.82 20.42 -0.12
C LYS A 551 8.96 21.67 -0.27
N LYS A 552 9.51 22.74 -0.86
CA LYS A 552 8.76 23.98 -1.14
C LYS A 552 7.53 23.73 -2.04
N SER A 553 7.72 22.95 -3.10
CA SER A 553 6.63 22.60 -4.02
C SER A 553 5.57 21.70 -3.38
N ALA A 554 5.98 20.77 -2.52
CA ALA A 554 5.08 19.90 -1.78
C ALA A 554 4.17 20.73 -0.85
N MET A 555 4.75 21.71 -0.15
CA MET A 555 3.98 22.61 0.70
C MET A 555 2.94 23.40 -0.11
N CYS A 556 3.32 23.99 -1.25
CA CYS A 556 2.36 24.67 -2.12
C CYS A 556 1.21 23.77 -2.57
N SER A 557 1.54 22.53 -2.97
CA SER A 557 0.54 21.56 -3.43
C SER A 557 -0.40 21.13 -2.31
N MET A 558 0.12 20.94 -1.10
CA MET A 558 -0.67 20.63 0.10
C MET A 558 -1.59 21.80 0.44
N THR A 559 -1.05 23.02 0.60
CA THR A 559 -1.85 24.21 0.93
C THR A 559 -2.99 24.43 -0.05
N ARG A 560 -2.71 24.34 -1.35
CA ARG A 560 -3.74 24.49 -2.39
C ARG A 560 -4.83 23.41 -2.27
N ARG A 561 -4.45 22.15 -2.10
CA ARG A 561 -5.39 21.02 -1.99
C ARG A 561 -6.28 21.13 -0.77
N VAL A 562 -5.70 21.46 0.39
CA VAL A 562 -6.45 21.65 1.64
C VAL A 562 -7.41 22.82 1.50
N ALA A 563 -6.95 23.96 0.98
CA ALA A 563 -7.81 25.13 0.76
C ALA A 563 -8.97 24.83 -0.21
N MET A 564 -8.72 24.13 -1.32
CA MET A 564 -9.77 23.71 -2.25
C MET A 564 -10.78 22.75 -1.59
N ARG A 565 -10.30 21.81 -0.76
CA ARG A 565 -11.15 20.87 -0.02
C ARG A 565 -12.06 21.62 0.97
N LEU A 566 -11.50 22.57 1.72
CA LEU A 566 -12.26 23.42 2.65
C LEU A 566 -13.31 24.25 1.90
N ALA A 567 -12.93 24.91 0.79
CA ALA A 567 -13.87 25.68 -0.03
C ALA A 567 -15.01 24.81 -0.60
N ALA A 568 -14.71 23.57 -1.00
CA ALA A 568 -15.72 22.63 -1.49
C ALA A 568 -16.69 22.19 -0.38
N GLY A 569 -16.21 21.99 0.86
CA GLY A 569 -17.04 21.65 2.02
C GLY A 569 -17.98 22.79 2.46
N VAL A 570 -17.62 24.05 2.18
CA VAL A 570 -18.49 25.20 2.46
C VAL A 570 -19.70 25.25 1.51
N LYS A 571 -19.56 24.75 0.27
CA LYS A 571 -20.64 24.72 -0.72
C LYS A 571 -21.89 23.96 -0.23
N THR A 572 -21.73 23.01 0.69
CA THR A 572 -22.82 22.21 1.23
C THR A 572 -23.49 22.82 2.47
N LYS A 573 -22.90 23.87 3.08
CA LYS A 573 -23.45 24.51 4.28
C LYS A 573 -24.42 25.63 3.87
N GLU A 574 -25.70 25.51 4.23
CA GLU A 574 -26.69 26.56 3.96
C GLU A 574 -26.31 27.90 4.63
N GLY A 575 -26.28 28.98 3.85
CA GLY A 575 -26.02 30.34 4.33
C GLY A 575 -24.55 30.75 4.48
N ALA A 576 -23.59 29.87 4.19
CA ALA A 576 -22.17 30.21 4.22
C ALA A 576 -21.71 30.98 2.96
N TYR A 577 -20.72 31.87 3.09
CA TYR A 577 -20.13 32.58 1.96
C TYR A 577 -19.28 31.62 1.11
N TYR A 578 -19.75 31.33 -0.12
CA TYR A 578 -19.06 30.45 -1.05
C TYR A 578 -18.23 31.25 -2.05
N ASN A 579 -16.92 30.98 -2.08
CA ASN A 579 -16.00 31.53 -3.07
C ASN A 579 -15.70 30.47 -4.15
N GLU A 580 -16.32 30.63 -5.33
CA GLU A 580 -16.17 29.70 -6.45
C GLU A 580 -14.71 29.59 -6.91
N ASP A 581 -13.98 30.71 -6.96
CA ASP A 581 -12.58 30.74 -7.41
C ASP A 581 -11.69 29.85 -6.54
N ALA A 582 -11.96 29.79 -5.23
CA ALA A 582 -11.22 28.95 -4.26
C ALA A 582 -11.45 27.44 -4.47
N THR A 583 -12.48 27.04 -5.21
CA THR A 583 -12.68 25.61 -5.54
C THR A 583 -11.93 25.17 -6.79
N THR A 584 -11.38 26.11 -7.56
CA THR A 584 -10.69 25.81 -8.82
C THR A 584 -9.18 25.95 -8.67
N VAL A 585 -8.43 25.19 -9.47
CA VAL A 585 -6.96 25.32 -9.51
C VAL A 585 -6.53 26.70 -10.00
N ALA A 586 -7.34 27.35 -10.84
CA ALA A 586 -7.07 28.65 -11.44
C ALA A 586 -7.16 29.82 -10.44
N GLY A 587 -7.90 29.66 -9.34
CA GLY A 587 -7.99 30.67 -8.28
C GLY A 587 -6.71 30.88 -7.47
N TYR A 588 -5.71 30.01 -7.66
CA TYR A 588 -4.45 30.05 -6.90
C TYR A 588 -3.26 30.43 -7.77
N ASP A 589 -2.55 31.48 -7.35
CA ASP A 589 -1.23 31.82 -7.90
C ASP A 589 -0.13 31.18 -7.03
N VAL A 590 0.71 30.36 -7.65
CA VAL A 590 1.69 29.53 -6.95
C VAL A 590 3.09 29.82 -7.46
N ASP A 591 3.89 30.43 -6.61
CA ASP A 591 5.33 30.54 -6.83
C ASP A 591 6.04 29.31 -6.25
N TRP A 592 6.24 28.32 -7.12
CA TRP A 592 6.91 27.06 -6.81
C TRP A 592 8.36 27.23 -6.35
N SER A 593 9.01 28.35 -6.66
CA SER A 593 10.43 28.59 -6.34
C SER A 593 10.61 29.04 -4.89
N THR A 594 9.73 29.93 -4.43
CA THR A 594 9.67 30.40 -3.03
C THR A 594 8.81 29.50 -2.15
N GLY A 595 8.03 28.62 -2.76
CA GLY A 595 7.04 27.82 -2.05
C GLY A 595 5.94 28.73 -1.49
N THR A 596 5.45 29.69 -2.28
CA THR A 596 4.44 30.65 -1.83
C THR A 596 3.13 30.43 -2.58
N VAL A 597 2.01 30.42 -1.85
CA VAL A 597 0.67 30.28 -2.41
C VAL A 597 -0.13 31.54 -2.12
N TRP A 598 -0.76 32.07 -3.16
CA TRP A 598 -1.66 33.20 -3.11
C TRP A 598 -3.03 32.80 -3.66
N SER A 599 -4.07 33.47 -3.20
CA SER A 599 -5.41 33.43 -3.78
C SER A 599 -5.95 34.85 -3.79
N GLY A 600 -6.04 35.45 -4.98
CA GLY A 600 -6.26 36.89 -5.12
C GLY A 600 -5.19 37.71 -4.40
N THR A 601 -5.62 38.58 -3.47
CA THR A 601 -4.72 39.43 -2.67
C THR A 601 -4.19 38.75 -1.40
N HIS A 602 -4.68 37.54 -1.08
CA HIS A 602 -4.36 36.85 0.16
C HIS A 602 -3.17 35.91 -0.01
N LYS A 603 -2.16 36.07 0.85
CA LYS A 603 -1.03 35.17 0.96
C LYS A 603 -1.38 34.02 1.90
N LEU A 604 -1.60 32.84 1.35
CA LEU A 604 -2.06 31.69 2.13
C LEU A 604 -0.90 31.00 2.87
N ALA A 605 0.24 30.82 2.21
CA ALA A 605 1.38 30.12 2.80
C ALA A 605 2.70 30.55 2.19
N SER A 606 3.80 30.36 2.92
CA SER A 606 5.15 30.51 2.36
C SER A 606 6.20 29.65 3.05
N ALA A 607 7.08 29.05 2.24
CA ALA A 607 8.23 28.28 2.72
C ALA A 607 9.48 29.14 2.91
N SER A 608 9.60 30.27 2.18
CA SER A 608 10.81 31.11 2.23
C SER A 608 10.59 32.53 2.74
N HIS A 609 9.37 33.07 2.65
CA HIS A 609 9.13 34.42 3.16
C HIS A 609 9.02 34.40 4.67
N ARG A 610 9.44 35.50 5.30
CA ARG A 610 9.21 35.71 6.72
C ARG A 610 7.72 35.84 6.99
N LYS A 611 7.29 35.25 8.11
CA LYS A 611 5.98 35.48 8.71
C LYS A 611 5.86 36.96 9.08
N ASP A 612 4.70 37.56 8.87
CA ASP A 612 4.44 38.90 9.41
C ASP A 612 4.23 38.79 10.93
N ILE A 613 5.21 39.31 11.68
CA ILE A 613 5.27 39.22 13.14
C ILE A 613 4.06 39.92 13.79
N SER A 614 3.48 40.92 13.10
CA SER A 614 2.35 41.69 13.62
C SER A 614 1.06 40.88 13.77
N ARG A 615 0.95 39.73 13.09
CA ARG A 615 -0.27 38.89 13.05
C ARG A 615 -0.05 37.52 13.69
N ASN A 616 0.74 37.45 14.78
CA ASN A 616 1.34 36.21 15.28
C ASN A 616 0.38 35.02 15.51
N ASP A 617 -0.86 35.27 15.94
CA ASP A 617 -1.82 34.21 16.28
C ASP A 617 -2.54 33.61 15.05
N ASP A 618 -2.45 34.26 13.89
CA ASP A 618 -3.15 33.81 12.67
C ASP A 618 -2.38 32.72 11.89
N TYR A 619 -1.17 32.35 12.32
CA TYR A 619 -0.29 31.48 11.53
C TYR A 619 -0.01 30.14 12.18
N GLN A 620 -0.15 29.08 11.39
CA GLN A 620 0.30 27.74 11.72
C GLN A 620 1.71 27.51 11.17
N ALA A 621 2.66 27.19 12.05
CA ALA A 621 3.99 26.78 11.65
C ALA A 621 3.98 25.32 11.17
N LEU A 622 4.56 25.08 10.00
CA LEU A 622 4.75 23.75 9.41
C LEU A 622 6.24 23.42 9.38
N LYS A 623 6.60 22.14 9.25
CA LYS A 623 7.99 21.68 9.07
C LYS A 623 8.72 22.38 7.91
N LEU A 624 7.98 22.83 6.89
CA LEU A 624 8.52 23.39 5.65
C LEU A 624 8.27 24.89 5.46
N GLY A 625 7.56 25.56 6.39
CA GLY A 625 7.12 26.93 6.21
C GLY A 625 6.02 27.33 7.18
N TRP A 626 5.13 28.22 6.76
CA TRP A 626 3.97 28.64 7.53
C TRP A 626 2.74 28.80 6.64
N VAL A 627 1.56 28.72 7.25
CA VAL A 627 0.24 28.97 6.63
C VAL A 627 -0.49 30.05 7.45
N ASP A 628 -1.05 31.06 6.79
CA ASP A 628 -1.94 32.08 7.40
C ASP A 628 -3.36 31.52 7.40
N ILE A 629 -3.78 30.98 8.54
CA ILE A 629 -5.10 30.32 8.71
C ILE A 629 -6.22 31.33 8.48
N ARG A 630 -6.04 32.59 8.90
CA ARG A 630 -7.05 33.63 8.69
C ARG A 630 -7.21 33.99 7.22
N ALA A 631 -6.11 34.01 6.46
CA ALA A 631 -6.17 34.19 5.02
C ALA A 631 -6.86 33.00 4.33
N VAL A 632 -6.63 31.77 4.79
CA VAL A 632 -7.36 30.58 4.29
C VAL A 632 -8.85 30.69 4.58
N VAL A 633 -9.25 31.02 5.82
CA VAL A 633 -10.64 31.23 6.22
C VAL A 633 -11.30 32.28 5.34
N ALA A 634 -10.66 33.43 5.14
CA ALA A 634 -11.18 34.50 4.29
C ALA A 634 -11.39 34.07 2.83
N VAL A 635 -10.49 33.23 2.30
CA VAL A 635 -10.57 32.75 0.91
C VAL A 635 -11.58 31.63 0.74
N THR A 636 -11.67 30.71 1.69
CA THR A 636 -12.46 29.48 1.57
C THR A 636 -13.87 29.60 2.15
N GLY A 637 -14.11 30.55 3.07
CA GLY A 637 -15.38 30.72 3.77
C GLY A 637 -15.62 29.72 4.90
N CYS A 638 -14.65 28.87 5.24
CA CYS A 638 -14.78 27.88 6.32
C CYS A 638 -14.52 28.48 7.71
N ASP A 639 -14.87 27.74 8.76
CA ASP A 639 -14.63 28.17 10.14
C ASP A 639 -13.13 28.09 10.49
N TRP A 640 -12.65 28.97 11.38
CA TRP A 640 -11.23 29.01 11.75
C TRP A 640 -10.74 27.69 12.36
N SER A 641 -11.55 27.06 13.20
CA SER A 641 -11.21 25.76 13.81
C SER A 641 -11.09 24.66 12.76
N GLU A 642 -12.00 24.64 11.77
CA GLU A 642 -11.99 23.67 10.66
C GLU A 642 -10.73 23.83 9.80
N ALA A 643 -10.35 25.07 9.47
CA ALA A 643 -9.11 25.35 8.74
C ALA A 643 -7.87 24.94 9.55
N HIS A 644 -7.81 25.28 10.84
CA HIS A 644 -6.68 24.95 11.69
C HIS A 644 -6.49 23.43 11.84
N GLU A 645 -7.57 22.70 12.12
CA GLU A 645 -7.57 21.24 12.24
C GLU A 645 -7.14 20.56 10.93
N ALA A 646 -7.65 21.03 9.79
CA ALA A 646 -7.29 20.49 8.48
C ALA A 646 -5.78 20.61 8.19
N PHE A 647 -5.15 21.73 8.57
CA PHE A 647 -3.70 21.90 8.42
C PHE A 647 -2.88 21.18 9.49
N GLN A 648 -3.44 20.94 10.67
CA GLN A 648 -2.80 20.16 11.71
C GLN A 648 -2.73 18.67 11.35
N HIS A 649 -3.76 18.14 10.68
CA HIS A 649 -3.80 16.76 10.19
C HIS A 649 -2.75 16.47 9.09
N GLU A 650 -2.27 17.48 8.38
CA GLU A 650 -1.27 17.33 7.30
C GLU A 650 0.20 17.45 7.80
N GLN A 651 0.43 17.67 9.10
CA GLN A 651 1.78 17.77 9.72
C GLN A 651 2.39 16.41 10.06
#